data_AF-A0A965KGT9-F1
#
_entry.id   AF-A0A965KGT9-F1
#
_cell.length_a   1.000
_cell.length_b   1.000
_cell.length_c   1.000
_cell.angle_alpha   90.00
_cell.angle_beta   90.00
_cell.angle_gamma   90.00
#
_symmetry.space_group_name_H-M   'P 1'
#
loop_
_entity.id
_entity.type
_entity.pdbx_description
1 polymer ?
#
loop_
_entity_poly.entity_id
_entity_poly.type
_entity_poly.pdbx_seq_one_letter_code
_entity_poly.pdbx_strand_id
1 'polypeptide(L)'
;MDQKLAAEVSAWIADDPDPKTAAQLQSWLAAGNEVELRKNFNGFLQFGTAGLRGPIGPGPSCMNNAVVGRTAAGLVAFMKERGLTSVVIGRDARHGSETFTQTSAEIFSGAGMQVYVLPRPLPTPVLAFAVNELGVDVGVMVTASHNPPQDNGYKVYLGGTVDGIEYRGSQIITPTDKSISSQIDQVTSLKSQPRGTNWKVLDEEIVHKYTTRTALLGPRPADLKIVYTAMHGVGTKTLQQVFQKAGFASLILVDAQAEPDPDFPTVAFPNPEEPGAIDLALETAKAFGADLVIANDPDADRCAAAINDPRTGWRMLRGDELGVVLGESIARNTNSGILANSIVSSSILSKIAKHYNLDFTETLTGFKYLAKIPNLTFGYEEALGYCVDSQTVNDKDGLSAALLLAQIAVDLKSQGKTILDLLNEVWARHGFHGTEQISIRVNQLSDVTKLMSGLRANPPQMIAGRVVESIDDLEKPICKHYFLLISFERRSPMSFYGLVDGSDISLRNYLKQLPGVDQVGAEARAAMLATRSIKTTSKAWAIDTAISMVDLTTLEGADTPGKVQALCSKAFRPDPTDLTVPRVGAVCVYNDMVGIARQHLDSIGAHELPVAAVSTAFPSGRASMAVKLQDTEDAIVAGA
;
A
#
# COMPACT_ATOMS: atom_id res chain seq x y z
N MET A 1 -0.64 25.78 -26.09
CA MET A 1 0.31 24.66 -26.09
C MET A 1 1.74 25.17 -26.12
N ASP A 2 2.48 24.90 -25.06
CA ASP A 2 3.94 25.05 -25.00
C ASP A 2 4.60 24.30 -26.18
N GLN A 3 5.40 25.00 -26.99
CA GLN A 3 6.05 24.44 -28.17
C GLN A 3 7.04 23.32 -27.81
N LYS A 4 7.68 23.39 -26.63
CA LYS A 4 8.61 22.36 -26.18
C LYS A 4 7.87 21.05 -25.89
N LEU A 5 6.75 21.15 -25.15
CA LEU A 5 5.89 20.00 -24.86
C LEU A 5 5.32 19.39 -26.15
N ALA A 6 4.85 20.22 -27.09
CA ALA A 6 4.33 19.73 -28.36
C ALA A 6 5.38 18.95 -29.17
N ALA A 7 6.63 19.42 -29.19
CA ALA A 7 7.73 18.74 -29.87
C ALA A 7 8.10 17.41 -29.17
N GLU A 8 8.16 17.39 -27.85
CA GLU A 8 8.42 16.19 -27.05
C GLU A 8 7.35 15.11 -27.27
N VAL A 9 6.08 15.49 -27.23
CA VAL A 9 4.94 14.60 -27.51
C VAL A 9 5.01 14.06 -28.94
N SER A 10 5.30 14.92 -29.92
CA SER A 10 5.42 14.50 -31.33
C SER A 10 6.56 13.50 -31.55
N ALA A 11 7.71 13.74 -30.89
CA ALA A 11 8.85 12.82 -30.93
C ALA A 11 8.52 11.48 -30.27
N TRP A 12 7.80 11.50 -29.14
CA TRP A 12 7.36 10.27 -28.46
C TRP A 12 6.37 9.47 -29.31
N ILE A 13 5.36 10.11 -29.91
CA ILE A 13 4.43 9.46 -30.87
C ILE A 13 5.20 8.80 -32.01
N ALA A 14 6.26 9.45 -32.50
CA ALA A 14 7.08 8.92 -33.57
C ALA A 14 7.95 7.73 -33.15
N ASP A 15 8.17 7.47 -31.86
CA ASP A 15 8.92 6.32 -31.33
C ASP A 15 8.02 5.25 -30.68
N ASP A 16 6.77 5.59 -30.34
CA ASP A 16 5.82 4.72 -29.65
C ASP A 16 5.51 3.44 -30.48
N PRO A 17 5.75 2.24 -29.94
CA PRO A 17 5.41 0.99 -30.61
C PRO A 17 3.92 0.66 -30.56
N ASP A 18 3.12 1.30 -29.72
CA ASP A 18 1.69 1.01 -29.57
C ASP A 18 0.83 2.06 -30.32
N PRO A 19 0.10 1.66 -31.37
CA PRO A 19 -0.74 2.58 -32.14
C PRO A 19 -1.89 3.17 -31.31
N LYS A 20 -2.33 2.53 -30.23
CA LYS A 20 -3.42 3.04 -29.38
C LYS A 20 -2.97 4.22 -28.54
N THR A 21 -1.82 4.11 -27.87
CA THR A 21 -1.24 5.20 -27.07
C THR A 21 -0.80 6.34 -27.97
N ALA A 22 -0.20 6.05 -29.14
CA ALA A 22 0.13 7.05 -30.14
C ALA A 22 -1.11 7.83 -30.62
N ALA A 23 -2.21 7.14 -30.95
CA ALA A 23 -3.45 7.78 -31.37
C ALA A 23 -4.09 8.63 -30.26
N GLN A 24 -4.02 8.18 -29.01
CA GLN A 24 -4.50 8.95 -27.86
C GLN A 24 -3.71 10.25 -27.70
N LEU A 25 -2.38 10.20 -27.78
CA LEU A 25 -1.53 11.39 -27.72
C LEU A 25 -1.77 12.33 -28.91
N GLN A 26 -1.94 11.80 -30.12
CA GLN A 26 -2.29 12.60 -31.31
C GLN A 26 -3.61 13.35 -31.11
N SER A 27 -4.62 12.69 -30.54
CA SER A 27 -5.91 13.30 -30.22
C SER A 27 -5.77 14.44 -29.21
N TRP A 28 -5.03 14.22 -28.11
CA TRP A 28 -4.77 15.26 -27.12
C TRP A 28 -3.95 16.42 -27.66
N LEU A 29 -2.96 16.14 -28.51
CA LEU A 29 -2.14 17.14 -29.18
C LEU A 29 -2.98 18.01 -30.13
N ALA A 30 -3.85 17.39 -30.94
CA ALA A 30 -4.74 18.09 -31.86
C ALA A 30 -5.80 18.93 -31.13
N ALA A 31 -6.29 18.44 -29.99
CA ALA A 31 -7.23 19.17 -29.13
C ALA A 31 -6.57 20.25 -28.24
N GLY A 32 -5.24 20.35 -28.22
CA GLY A 32 -4.51 21.25 -27.32
C GLY A 32 -4.70 20.94 -25.83
N ASN A 33 -4.93 19.67 -25.48
CA ASN A 33 -5.21 19.23 -24.10
C ASN A 33 -3.93 19.18 -23.25
N GLU A 34 -3.44 20.34 -22.83
CA GLU A 34 -2.22 20.46 -22.03
C GLU A 34 -2.31 19.76 -20.66
N VAL A 35 -3.51 19.61 -20.09
CA VAL A 35 -3.68 19.00 -18.76
C VAL A 35 -3.27 17.53 -18.78
N GLU A 36 -3.80 16.75 -19.73
CA GLU A 36 -3.45 15.34 -19.88
C GLU A 36 -2.01 15.18 -20.39
N LEU A 37 -1.55 16.04 -21.30
CA LEU A 37 -0.18 15.97 -21.80
C LEU A 37 0.85 16.22 -20.69
N ARG A 38 0.69 17.26 -19.87
CA ARG A 38 1.64 17.54 -18.76
C ARG A 38 1.64 16.45 -17.70
N LYS A 39 0.50 15.82 -17.44
CA LYS A 39 0.40 14.66 -16.54
C LYS A 39 1.22 13.47 -17.05
N ASN A 40 1.25 13.25 -18.36
CA ASN A 40 1.92 12.11 -18.99
C ASN A 40 3.38 12.40 -19.43
N PHE A 41 3.77 13.68 -19.47
CA PHE A 41 5.09 14.17 -19.89
C PHE A 41 5.73 15.03 -18.79
N ASN A 42 5.84 14.48 -17.58
CA ASN A 42 6.53 15.06 -16.44
C ASN A 42 7.82 14.28 -16.13
N GLY A 43 8.61 13.99 -17.17
CA GLY A 43 9.81 13.17 -17.08
C GLY A 43 9.55 11.67 -17.27
N PHE A 44 10.62 10.92 -17.49
CA PHE A 44 10.55 9.47 -17.66
C PHE A 44 10.26 8.79 -16.31
N LEU A 45 9.42 7.76 -16.33
CA LEU A 45 9.06 6.98 -15.16
C LEU A 45 10.33 6.44 -14.48
N GLN A 46 10.52 6.80 -13.21
CA GLN A 46 11.77 6.54 -12.50
C GLN A 46 11.91 5.05 -12.17
N PHE A 47 13.10 4.50 -12.44
CA PHE A 47 13.49 3.15 -12.04
C PHE A 47 14.24 3.18 -10.72
N GLY A 48 13.90 2.29 -9.79
CA GLY A 48 14.61 2.17 -8.52
C GLY A 48 14.64 0.74 -8.01
N THR A 49 14.98 0.56 -6.72
CA THR A 49 15.01 -0.77 -6.10
C THR A 49 13.71 -1.58 -6.22
N ALA A 50 12.56 -0.91 -6.32
CA ALA A 50 11.26 -1.55 -6.53
C ALA A 50 10.99 -1.91 -8.01
N GLY A 51 11.91 -1.56 -8.92
CA GLY A 51 11.70 -1.61 -10.36
C GLY A 51 10.99 -0.35 -10.89
N LEU A 52 10.20 -0.51 -11.96
CA LEU A 52 9.22 0.50 -12.36
C LEU A 52 7.89 0.28 -11.65
N ARG A 53 7.19 1.38 -11.34
CA ARG A 53 5.79 1.33 -10.90
C ARG A 53 5.10 2.64 -11.23
N GLY A 54 3.90 2.56 -11.80
CA GLY A 54 3.10 3.75 -12.08
C GLY A 54 1.81 3.44 -12.80
N PRO A 55 0.98 4.46 -13.03
CA PRO A 55 -0.27 4.31 -13.76
C PRO A 55 0.00 3.93 -15.21
N ILE A 56 -0.88 3.11 -15.78
CA ILE A 56 -0.91 2.81 -17.20
C ILE A 56 -1.36 4.07 -17.94
N GLY A 57 -0.61 4.45 -18.98
CA GLY A 57 -0.88 5.69 -19.72
C GLY A 57 0.08 5.86 -20.90
N PRO A 58 -0.22 6.75 -21.86
CA PRO A 58 0.47 6.78 -23.14
C PRO A 58 1.83 7.48 -23.15
N GLY A 59 2.17 8.30 -22.14
CA GLY A 59 3.41 9.08 -22.12
C GLY A 59 4.57 8.48 -21.32
N PRO A 60 5.76 9.11 -21.35
CA PRO A 60 6.96 8.63 -20.68
C PRO A 60 6.85 8.55 -19.14
N SER A 61 5.92 9.27 -18.52
CA SER A 61 5.69 9.23 -17.07
C SER A 61 4.78 8.08 -16.61
N CYS A 62 4.44 7.15 -17.50
CA CYS A 62 3.45 6.10 -17.25
C CYS A 62 3.98 4.71 -17.67
N MET A 63 3.34 3.66 -17.17
CA MET A 63 3.57 2.29 -17.64
C MET A 63 2.96 2.11 -19.04
N ASN A 64 3.79 1.80 -20.04
CA ASN A 64 3.41 1.45 -21.41
C ASN A 64 4.53 0.66 -22.11
N ASN A 65 4.27 0.21 -23.33
CA ASN A 65 5.22 -0.60 -24.10
C ASN A 65 6.53 0.15 -24.40
N ALA A 66 6.49 1.46 -24.66
CA ALA A 66 7.70 2.23 -24.91
C ALA A 66 8.59 2.28 -23.68
N VAL A 67 8.02 2.61 -22.52
CA VAL A 67 8.74 2.66 -21.23
C VAL A 67 9.30 1.28 -20.86
N VAL A 68 8.47 0.23 -20.89
CA VAL A 68 8.88 -1.13 -20.57
C VAL A 68 9.96 -1.65 -21.53
N GLY A 69 9.82 -1.40 -22.83
CA GLY A 69 10.80 -1.82 -23.82
C GLY A 69 12.15 -1.10 -23.66
N ARG A 70 12.13 0.20 -23.35
CA ARG A 70 13.36 0.96 -23.04
C ARG A 70 14.02 0.44 -21.75
N THR A 71 13.23 0.11 -20.73
CA THR A 71 13.72 -0.52 -19.50
C THR A 71 14.36 -1.87 -19.76
N ALA A 72 13.73 -2.73 -20.57
CA ALA A 72 14.31 -4.03 -20.95
C ALA A 72 15.64 -3.85 -21.73
N ALA A 73 15.72 -2.85 -22.63
CA ALA A 73 16.94 -2.55 -23.37
C ALA A 73 18.07 -2.02 -22.46
N GLY A 74 17.74 -1.16 -21.48
CA GLY A 74 18.70 -0.73 -20.46
C GLY A 74 19.18 -1.90 -19.60
N LEU A 75 18.29 -2.84 -19.25
CA LEU A 75 18.66 -4.05 -18.53
C LEU A 75 19.56 -4.97 -19.36
N VAL A 76 19.33 -5.09 -20.67
CA VAL A 76 20.24 -5.77 -21.60
C VAL A 76 21.65 -5.17 -21.56
N ALA A 77 21.76 -3.84 -21.57
CA ALA A 77 23.07 -3.18 -21.51
C ALA A 77 23.78 -3.48 -20.18
N PHE A 78 23.06 -3.37 -19.06
CA PHE A 78 23.55 -3.76 -17.73
C PHE A 78 24.04 -5.22 -17.70
N MET A 79 23.28 -6.14 -18.29
CA MET A 79 23.63 -7.57 -18.37
C MET A 79 24.89 -7.80 -19.18
N LYS A 80 25.01 -7.19 -20.37
CA LYS A 80 26.17 -7.35 -21.27
C LYS A 80 27.47 -6.89 -20.63
N GLU A 81 27.45 -5.77 -19.91
CA GLU A 81 28.62 -5.26 -19.17
C GLU A 81 29.14 -6.24 -18.12
N ARG A 82 28.27 -7.13 -17.62
CA ARG A 82 28.58 -8.08 -16.55
C ARG A 82 28.67 -9.53 -17.04
N GLY A 83 28.57 -9.76 -18.34
CA GLY A 83 28.56 -11.11 -18.91
C GLY A 83 27.36 -11.96 -18.49
N LEU A 84 26.26 -11.34 -18.06
CA LEU A 84 25.00 -12.02 -17.77
C LEU A 84 24.27 -12.32 -19.09
N THR A 85 23.68 -13.50 -19.22
CA THR A 85 23.22 -14.01 -20.52
C THR A 85 21.80 -14.56 -20.52
N SER A 86 21.17 -14.72 -19.36
CA SER A 86 19.89 -15.43 -19.24
C SER A 86 18.85 -14.67 -18.42
N VAL A 87 17.58 -14.77 -18.82
CA VAL A 87 16.45 -14.08 -18.20
C VAL A 87 15.24 -15.01 -18.10
N VAL A 88 14.54 -14.98 -16.95
CA VAL A 88 13.17 -15.51 -16.83
C VAL A 88 12.17 -14.37 -16.60
N ILE A 89 11.04 -14.42 -17.28
CA ILE A 89 10.00 -13.37 -17.21
C ILE A 89 8.69 -13.98 -16.71
N GLY A 90 8.10 -13.34 -15.71
CA GLY A 90 6.79 -13.67 -15.14
C GLY A 90 5.87 -12.45 -15.13
N ARG A 91 4.59 -12.68 -14.84
CA ARG A 91 3.59 -11.63 -14.77
C ARG A 91 2.42 -12.00 -13.86
N ASP A 92 1.72 -10.98 -13.37
CA ASP A 92 0.37 -11.12 -12.85
C ASP A 92 -0.69 -10.95 -13.96
N ALA A 93 -1.96 -10.84 -13.57
CA ALA A 93 -3.11 -10.77 -14.48
C ALA A 93 -3.53 -9.34 -14.85
N ARG A 94 -2.80 -8.28 -14.43
CA ARG A 94 -3.20 -6.89 -14.65
C ARG A 94 -3.25 -6.51 -16.13
N HIS A 95 -4.00 -5.44 -16.43
CA HIS A 95 -4.01 -4.82 -17.75
C HIS A 95 -2.58 -4.49 -18.21
N GLY A 96 -2.25 -4.85 -19.45
CA GLY A 96 -0.94 -4.63 -20.05
C GLY A 96 0.15 -5.63 -19.65
N SER A 97 -0.04 -6.44 -18.59
CA SER A 97 1.02 -7.35 -18.12
C SER A 97 1.48 -8.35 -19.18
N GLU A 98 0.55 -8.91 -19.98
CA GLU A 98 0.86 -9.77 -21.13
C GLU A 98 1.78 -9.06 -22.15
N THR A 99 1.38 -7.85 -22.56
CA THR A 99 2.07 -7.08 -23.59
C THR A 99 3.46 -6.64 -23.14
N PHE A 100 3.61 -6.31 -21.86
CA PHE A 100 4.89 -5.95 -21.25
C PHE A 100 5.83 -7.16 -21.14
N THR A 101 5.31 -8.35 -20.82
CA THR A 101 6.06 -9.61 -20.88
C THR A 101 6.55 -9.88 -22.30
N GLN A 102 5.67 -9.80 -23.29
CA GLN A 102 6.02 -10.05 -24.69
C GLN A 102 7.09 -9.06 -25.18
N THR A 103 6.87 -7.76 -24.95
CA THR A 103 7.83 -6.70 -25.34
C THR A 103 9.21 -6.95 -24.72
N SER A 104 9.25 -7.35 -23.45
CA SER A 104 10.51 -7.69 -22.78
C SER A 104 11.18 -8.90 -23.42
N ALA A 105 10.43 -9.97 -23.68
CA ALA A 105 10.96 -11.19 -24.30
C ALA A 105 11.55 -10.91 -25.69
N GLU A 106 10.88 -10.09 -26.50
CA GLU A 106 11.38 -9.67 -27.82
C GLU A 106 12.69 -8.90 -27.72
N ILE A 107 12.80 -7.96 -26.77
CA ILE A 107 14.02 -7.15 -26.57
C ILE A 107 15.18 -7.99 -26.05
N PHE A 108 14.97 -8.83 -25.03
CA PHE A 108 16.02 -9.71 -24.50
C PHE A 108 16.48 -10.73 -25.56
N SER A 109 15.54 -11.37 -26.26
CA SER A 109 15.85 -12.34 -27.32
C SER A 109 16.59 -11.69 -28.49
N GLY A 110 16.14 -10.51 -28.93
CA GLY A 110 16.78 -9.76 -30.02
C GLY A 110 18.19 -9.30 -29.66
N ALA A 111 18.47 -9.08 -28.38
CA ALA A 111 19.79 -8.76 -27.88
C ALA A 111 20.74 -9.96 -27.74
N GLY A 112 20.25 -11.18 -27.99
CA GLY A 112 21.00 -12.43 -27.89
C GLY A 112 20.94 -13.11 -26.52
N MET A 113 20.04 -12.70 -25.63
CA MET A 113 19.87 -13.35 -24.32
C MET A 113 19.11 -14.68 -24.44
N GLN A 114 19.41 -15.62 -23.56
CA GLN A 114 18.59 -16.80 -23.35
C GLN A 114 17.34 -16.42 -22.54
N VAL A 115 16.17 -16.48 -23.16
CA VAL A 115 14.92 -16.00 -22.57
C VAL A 115 13.98 -17.16 -22.23
N TYR A 116 13.51 -17.17 -20.99
CA TYR A 116 12.44 -18.02 -20.49
C TYR A 116 11.23 -17.17 -20.12
N VAL A 117 10.02 -17.68 -20.37
CA VAL A 117 8.76 -17.03 -19.97
C VAL A 117 7.94 -18.04 -19.17
N LEU A 118 7.43 -17.64 -18.00
CA LEU A 118 6.51 -18.47 -17.22
C LEU A 118 5.23 -18.76 -18.04
N PRO A 119 4.60 -19.95 -17.89
CA PRO A 119 3.55 -20.42 -18.81
C PRO A 119 2.27 -19.56 -18.86
N ARG A 120 2.01 -18.79 -17.80
CA ARG A 120 0.78 -18.02 -17.57
C ARG A 120 1.00 -17.01 -16.44
N PRO A 121 0.03 -16.12 -16.16
CA PRO A 121 0.05 -15.33 -14.93
C PRO A 121 0.23 -16.21 -13.69
N LEU A 122 1.25 -15.91 -12.90
CA LEU A 122 1.73 -16.73 -11.79
C LEU A 122 2.23 -15.85 -10.64
N PRO A 123 2.19 -16.33 -9.39
CA PRO A 123 2.69 -15.60 -8.23
C PRO A 123 4.16 -15.15 -8.36
N THR A 124 4.48 -13.98 -7.81
CA THR A 124 5.85 -13.47 -7.66
C THR A 124 6.81 -14.51 -7.03
N PRO A 125 6.45 -15.26 -5.96
CA PRO A 125 7.34 -16.29 -5.43
C PRO A 125 7.69 -17.42 -6.41
N VAL A 126 6.84 -17.72 -7.40
CA VAL A 126 7.16 -18.70 -8.45
C VAL A 126 8.24 -18.16 -9.39
N LEU A 127 8.26 -16.86 -9.68
CA LEU A 127 9.35 -16.25 -10.44
C LEU A 127 10.67 -16.31 -9.65
N ALA A 128 10.64 -15.87 -8.38
CA ALA A 128 11.83 -15.87 -7.53
C ALA A 128 12.42 -17.30 -7.39
N PHE A 129 11.54 -18.29 -7.23
CA PHE A 129 11.89 -19.71 -7.29
C PHE A 129 12.54 -20.09 -8.63
N ALA A 130 11.93 -19.70 -9.75
CA ALA A 130 12.39 -20.05 -11.09
C ALA A 130 13.77 -19.47 -11.41
N VAL A 131 14.11 -18.28 -10.90
CA VAL A 131 15.45 -17.69 -11.07
C VAL A 131 16.52 -18.66 -10.55
N ASN A 132 16.32 -19.19 -9.34
CA ASN A 132 17.27 -20.11 -8.71
C ASN A 132 17.21 -21.51 -9.33
N GLU A 133 16.02 -22.04 -9.59
CA GLU A 133 15.83 -23.40 -10.11
C GLU A 133 16.40 -23.57 -11.52
N LEU A 134 16.31 -22.53 -12.35
CA LEU A 134 16.87 -22.53 -13.70
C LEU A 134 18.34 -22.09 -13.73
N GLY A 135 18.85 -21.51 -12.63
CA GLY A 135 20.18 -20.91 -12.57
C GLY A 135 20.34 -19.73 -13.53
N VAL A 136 19.28 -18.95 -13.75
CA VAL A 136 19.31 -17.79 -14.66
C VAL A 136 19.80 -16.53 -13.95
N ASP A 137 20.35 -15.60 -14.72
CA ASP A 137 21.02 -14.40 -14.20
C ASP A 137 20.03 -13.32 -13.75
N VAL A 138 18.88 -13.21 -14.43
CA VAL A 138 17.91 -12.14 -14.21
C VAL A 138 16.49 -12.69 -14.18
N GLY A 139 15.69 -12.21 -13.24
CA GLY A 139 14.24 -12.37 -13.23
C GLY A 139 13.52 -11.05 -13.45
N VAL A 140 12.45 -11.05 -14.24
CA VAL A 140 11.55 -9.90 -14.41
C VAL A 140 10.15 -10.30 -14.00
N MET A 141 9.57 -9.60 -13.02
CA MET A 141 8.16 -9.74 -12.65
C MET A 141 7.36 -8.53 -13.11
N VAL A 142 6.43 -8.72 -14.04
CA VAL A 142 5.49 -7.68 -14.43
C VAL A 142 4.30 -7.70 -13.46
N THR A 143 4.29 -6.77 -12.51
CA THR A 143 3.23 -6.64 -11.49
C THR A 143 3.36 -5.33 -10.72
N ALA A 144 2.22 -4.79 -10.26
CA ALA A 144 2.17 -3.73 -9.25
C ALA A 144 1.75 -4.23 -7.86
N SER A 145 1.74 -5.54 -7.61
CA SER A 145 1.34 -6.16 -6.33
C SER A 145 -0.07 -5.72 -5.91
N HIS A 146 -0.22 -5.03 -4.79
CA HIS A 146 -1.47 -4.55 -4.20
C HIS A 146 -1.97 -3.21 -4.76
N ASN A 147 -1.25 -2.54 -5.68
CA ASN A 147 -1.66 -1.25 -6.22
C ASN A 147 -3.04 -1.29 -6.94
N PRO A 148 -3.70 -0.14 -7.17
CA PRO A 148 -4.99 -0.07 -7.87
C PRO A 148 -4.95 -0.67 -9.30
N PRO A 149 -6.11 -1.02 -9.89
CA PRO A 149 -6.22 -1.58 -11.26
C PRO A 149 -5.51 -0.75 -12.34
N GLN A 150 -5.43 0.57 -12.15
CA GLN A 150 -4.86 1.51 -13.11
C GLN A 150 -3.32 1.48 -13.12
N ASP A 151 -2.70 0.83 -12.14
CA ASP A 151 -1.24 0.75 -12.02
C ASP A 151 -0.72 -0.61 -12.52
N ASN A 152 0.48 -0.57 -13.09
CA ASN A 152 1.30 -1.75 -13.34
C ASN A 152 2.76 -1.50 -12.88
N GLY A 153 3.61 -2.51 -12.97
CA GLY A 153 5.00 -2.42 -12.54
C GLY A 153 5.91 -3.46 -13.18
N TYR A 154 7.21 -3.30 -12.91
CA TYR A 154 8.27 -4.09 -13.52
C TYR A 154 9.38 -4.33 -12.50
N LYS A 155 9.28 -5.39 -11.70
CA LYS A 155 10.28 -5.73 -10.67
C LYS A 155 11.45 -6.48 -11.32
N VAL A 156 12.67 -6.17 -10.89
CA VAL A 156 13.90 -6.86 -11.34
C VAL A 156 14.50 -7.65 -10.19
N TYR A 157 14.83 -8.90 -10.50
CA TYR A 157 15.48 -9.88 -9.65
C TYR A 157 16.80 -10.25 -10.28
N LEU A 158 17.81 -10.54 -9.46
CA LEU A 158 19.08 -11.08 -9.94
C LEU A 158 19.33 -12.47 -9.34
N GLY A 159 19.91 -13.33 -10.16
CA GLY A 159 20.48 -14.60 -9.74
C GLY A 159 21.91 -14.43 -9.24
N GLY A 160 22.40 -15.43 -8.50
CA GLY A 160 23.81 -15.53 -8.12
C GLY A 160 24.37 -14.30 -7.39
N THR A 161 25.64 -13.99 -7.68
CA THR A 161 26.37 -12.85 -7.12
C THR A 161 26.71 -11.86 -8.21
N VAL A 162 26.26 -10.61 -8.05
CA VAL A 162 26.51 -9.51 -9.01
C VAL A 162 27.08 -8.32 -8.26
N ASP A 163 28.21 -7.80 -8.74
CA ASP A 163 28.94 -6.68 -8.13
C ASP A 163 29.23 -6.88 -6.62
N GLY A 164 29.50 -8.14 -6.22
CA GLY A 164 29.80 -8.50 -4.83
C GLY A 164 28.58 -8.69 -3.92
N ILE A 165 27.36 -8.58 -4.45
CA ILE A 165 26.11 -8.78 -3.71
C ILE A 165 25.51 -10.13 -4.11
N GLU A 166 25.29 -11.00 -3.13
CA GLU A 166 24.61 -12.28 -3.33
C GLU A 166 23.08 -12.07 -3.34
N TYR A 167 22.47 -12.24 -4.51
CA TYR A 167 21.04 -12.01 -4.71
C TYR A 167 20.20 -13.26 -4.53
N ARG A 168 20.64 -14.42 -5.02
CA ARG A 168 19.88 -15.70 -4.92
C ARG A 168 18.40 -15.57 -5.31
N GLY A 169 18.11 -14.96 -6.45
CA GLY A 169 16.73 -14.81 -6.92
C GLY A 169 15.90 -13.85 -6.08
N SER A 170 16.52 -12.77 -5.59
CA SER A 170 15.86 -11.70 -4.82
C SER A 170 15.94 -10.36 -5.54
N GLN A 171 15.07 -9.44 -5.12
CA GLN A 171 14.98 -8.09 -5.69
C GLN A 171 16.28 -7.27 -5.50
N ILE A 172 16.55 -6.41 -6.48
CA ILE A 172 17.72 -5.52 -6.52
C ILE A 172 17.75 -4.48 -5.39
N ILE A 173 18.96 -4.05 -5.02
CA ILE A 173 19.22 -2.96 -4.06
C ILE A 173 20.16 -1.91 -4.68
N THR A 174 20.33 -0.77 -4.01
CA THR A 174 21.38 0.20 -4.35
C THR A 174 22.78 -0.38 -4.09
N PRO A 175 23.76 -0.18 -4.99
CA PRO A 175 23.76 0.68 -6.19
C PRO A 175 23.32 0.03 -7.51
N THR A 176 22.92 -1.23 -7.50
CA THR A 176 22.54 -1.96 -8.72
C THR A 176 21.36 -1.32 -9.45
N ASP A 177 20.36 -0.84 -8.72
CA ASP A 177 19.24 -0.10 -9.30
C ASP A 177 19.67 1.18 -10.04
N LYS A 178 20.60 1.94 -9.48
CA LYS A 178 21.18 3.14 -10.12
C LYS A 178 21.99 2.80 -11.36
N SER A 179 22.73 1.69 -11.33
CA SER A 179 23.46 1.18 -12.50
C SER A 179 22.49 0.86 -13.64
N ILE A 180 21.42 0.12 -13.35
CA ILE A 180 20.37 -0.19 -14.32
C ILE A 180 19.68 1.10 -14.81
N SER A 181 19.27 1.99 -13.90
CA SER A 181 18.64 3.27 -14.27
C SER A 181 19.51 4.09 -15.22
N SER A 182 20.81 4.18 -14.95
CA SER A 182 21.75 4.89 -15.83
C SER A 182 21.80 4.29 -17.23
N GLN A 183 21.66 2.96 -17.37
CA GLN A 183 21.60 2.30 -18.68
C GLN A 183 20.26 2.56 -19.38
N ILE A 184 19.15 2.59 -18.63
CA ILE A 184 17.83 2.94 -19.16
C ILE A 184 17.83 4.36 -19.72
N ASP A 185 18.44 5.31 -19.01
CA ASP A 185 18.53 6.72 -19.45
C ASP A 185 19.27 6.91 -20.78
N GLN A 186 20.16 5.97 -21.16
CA GLN A 186 20.84 5.99 -22.46
C GLN A 186 19.93 5.51 -23.61
N VAL A 187 18.82 4.84 -23.32
CA VAL A 187 17.91 4.32 -24.34
C VAL A 187 16.91 5.39 -24.77
N THR A 188 17.29 6.14 -25.80
CA THR A 188 16.49 7.26 -26.33
C THR A 188 15.42 6.86 -27.35
N SER A 189 15.55 5.68 -27.98
CA SER A 189 14.60 5.13 -28.94
C SER A 189 14.44 3.62 -28.74
N LEU A 190 13.18 3.19 -28.68
CA LEU A 190 12.85 1.76 -28.67
C LEU A 190 12.88 1.17 -30.08
N LYS A 191 12.56 1.96 -31.12
CA LYS A 191 12.54 1.49 -32.51
C LYS A 191 13.89 0.99 -33.01
N SER A 192 14.99 1.50 -32.46
CA SER A 192 16.35 1.07 -32.83
C SER A 192 16.79 -0.23 -32.16
N GLN A 193 16.04 -0.76 -31.18
CA GLN A 193 16.44 -1.94 -30.44
C GLN A 193 16.13 -3.22 -31.22
N PRO A 194 17.04 -4.20 -31.25
CA PRO A 194 16.79 -5.46 -31.93
C PRO A 194 15.66 -6.23 -31.25
N ARG A 195 14.78 -6.83 -32.06
CA ARG A 195 13.69 -7.69 -31.59
C ARG A 195 13.90 -9.11 -32.08
N GLY A 196 13.84 -10.05 -31.15
CA GLY A 196 13.84 -11.47 -31.41
C GLY A 196 12.42 -12.04 -31.32
N THR A 197 12.25 -13.26 -31.80
CA THR A 197 10.99 -14.02 -31.75
C THR A 197 11.17 -15.40 -31.15
N ASN A 198 12.33 -15.66 -30.52
CA ASN A 198 12.70 -16.98 -30.02
C ASN A 198 12.98 -16.93 -28.52
N TRP A 199 12.11 -17.56 -27.75
CA TRP A 199 12.24 -17.75 -26.31
C TRP A 199 11.54 -19.04 -25.91
N LYS A 200 11.92 -19.60 -24.75
CA LYS A 200 11.27 -20.81 -24.22
C LYS A 200 10.15 -20.40 -23.27
N VAL A 201 8.90 -20.65 -23.66
CA VAL A 201 7.80 -20.69 -22.69
C VAL A 201 7.98 -21.96 -21.86
N LEU A 202 8.11 -21.81 -20.55
CA LEU A 202 8.25 -22.92 -19.61
C LEU A 202 6.91 -23.67 -19.51
N ASP A 203 6.97 -24.94 -19.17
CA ASP A 203 5.78 -25.74 -18.88
C ASP A 203 5.40 -25.64 -17.38
N GLU A 204 4.36 -26.36 -16.97
CA GLU A 204 3.93 -26.41 -15.57
C GLU A 204 4.93 -27.17 -14.66
N GLU A 205 6.03 -27.75 -15.18
CA GLU A 205 7.04 -28.45 -14.35
C GLU A 205 7.65 -27.49 -13.32
N ILE A 206 7.89 -26.23 -13.70
CA ILE A 206 8.45 -25.23 -12.77
C ILE A 206 7.49 -24.95 -11.60
N VAL A 207 6.18 -24.89 -11.86
CA VAL A 207 5.14 -24.73 -10.85
C VAL A 207 5.04 -26.00 -9.99
N HIS A 208 5.15 -27.18 -10.60
CA HIS A 208 5.13 -28.45 -9.88
C HIS A 208 6.31 -28.58 -8.92
N LYS A 209 7.52 -28.16 -9.33
CA LYS A 209 8.71 -28.16 -8.49
C LYS A 209 8.57 -27.21 -7.30
N TYR A 210 8.11 -25.98 -7.56
CA TYR A 210 7.80 -25.00 -6.52
C TYR A 210 6.81 -25.59 -5.51
N THR A 211 5.62 -25.99 -5.98
CA THR A 211 4.55 -26.49 -5.11
C THR A 211 4.94 -27.74 -4.33
N THR A 212 5.80 -28.60 -4.89
CA THR A 212 6.33 -29.79 -4.19
C THR A 212 7.26 -29.41 -3.04
N ARG A 213 8.16 -28.44 -3.24
CA ARG A 213 9.05 -27.97 -2.17
C ARG A 213 8.26 -27.25 -1.08
N THR A 214 7.39 -26.33 -1.47
CA THR A 214 6.55 -25.58 -0.53
C THR A 214 5.67 -26.50 0.31
N ALA A 215 5.10 -27.57 -0.27
CA ALA A 215 4.27 -28.54 0.44
C ALA A 215 4.96 -29.20 1.64
N LEU A 216 6.30 -29.27 1.68
CA LEU A 216 7.06 -29.86 2.78
C LEU A 216 6.94 -29.06 4.09
N LEU A 217 6.50 -27.80 4.02
CA LEU A 217 6.28 -26.95 5.20
C LEU A 217 5.04 -27.36 6.02
N GLY A 218 4.13 -28.13 5.43
CA GLY A 218 2.92 -28.64 6.09
C GLY A 218 2.86 -30.17 6.11
N PRO A 219 3.77 -30.88 6.79
CA PRO A 219 3.88 -32.34 6.70
C PRO A 219 2.83 -33.12 7.51
N ARG A 220 2.01 -32.45 8.32
CA ARG A 220 1.01 -33.09 9.21
C ARG A 220 -0.37 -32.45 8.99
N PRO A 221 -1.01 -32.70 7.84
CA PRO A 221 -2.36 -32.19 7.59
C PRO A 221 -3.37 -32.83 8.55
N ALA A 222 -4.42 -32.08 8.88
CA ALA A 222 -5.57 -32.57 9.63
C ALA A 222 -6.84 -31.80 9.25
N ASP A 223 -7.96 -32.12 9.89
CA ASP A 223 -9.24 -31.45 9.66
C ASP A 223 -9.22 -29.99 10.11
N LEU A 224 -9.17 -29.08 9.13
CA LEU A 224 -9.17 -27.64 9.31
C LEU A 224 -9.92 -27.01 8.12
N LYS A 225 -10.98 -26.26 8.41
CA LYS A 225 -11.75 -25.54 7.40
C LYS A 225 -11.11 -24.18 7.17
N ILE A 226 -10.51 -24.00 6.00
CA ILE A 226 -9.82 -22.76 5.64
C ILE A 226 -10.58 -22.07 4.52
N VAL A 227 -11.01 -20.83 4.77
CA VAL A 227 -11.48 -19.94 3.73
C VAL A 227 -10.30 -19.24 3.08
N TYR A 228 -10.32 -19.14 1.75
CA TYR A 228 -9.28 -18.52 0.97
C TYR A 228 -9.82 -17.51 -0.04
N THR A 229 -9.13 -16.36 -0.12
CA THR A 229 -9.31 -15.39 -1.20
C THR A 229 -7.96 -14.97 -1.79
N ALA A 230 -7.88 -14.90 -3.11
CA ALA A 230 -6.75 -14.28 -3.81
C ALA A 230 -7.01 -12.80 -4.14
N MET A 231 -8.19 -12.26 -3.78
CA MET A 231 -8.64 -10.91 -4.15
C MET A 231 -8.46 -10.61 -5.64
N HIS A 232 -8.92 -11.53 -6.49
CA HIS A 232 -8.74 -11.51 -7.95
C HIS A 232 -7.28 -11.59 -8.43
N GLY A 233 -6.41 -12.10 -7.58
CA GLY A 233 -5.00 -12.36 -7.83
C GLY A 233 -4.70 -13.72 -8.47
N VAL A 234 -3.42 -13.96 -8.73
CA VAL A 234 -2.93 -15.17 -9.39
C VAL A 234 -2.58 -16.32 -8.43
N GLY A 235 -2.90 -16.17 -7.14
CA GLY A 235 -2.52 -17.10 -6.06
C GLY A 235 -3.31 -18.41 -6.03
N THR A 236 -4.61 -18.38 -6.33
CA THR A 236 -5.57 -19.48 -6.04
C THR A 236 -5.11 -20.85 -6.53
N LYS A 237 -4.85 -20.97 -7.82
CA LYS A 237 -4.51 -22.27 -8.44
C LYS A 237 -3.21 -22.84 -7.86
N THR A 238 -2.22 -21.99 -7.61
CA THR A 238 -0.93 -22.41 -7.07
C THR A 238 -1.08 -22.83 -5.61
N LEU A 239 -1.83 -22.07 -4.80
CA LEU A 239 -2.06 -22.42 -3.40
C LEU A 239 -2.84 -23.73 -3.24
N GLN A 240 -3.88 -23.94 -4.04
CA GLN A 240 -4.62 -25.20 -4.05
C GLN A 240 -3.72 -26.40 -4.33
N GLN A 241 -2.78 -26.28 -5.28
CA GLN A 241 -1.80 -27.32 -5.56
C GLN A 241 -0.84 -27.56 -4.38
N VAL A 242 -0.38 -26.50 -3.72
CA VAL A 242 0.44 -26.60 -2.49
C VAL A 242 -0.32 -27.38 -1.41
N PHE A 243 -1.57 -26.99 -1.12
CA PHE A 243 -2.41 -27.62 -0.10
C PHE A 243 -2.73 -29.08 -0.43
N GLN A 244 -3.08 -29.35 -1.69
CA GLN A 244 -3.34 -30.71 -2.17
C GLN A 244 -2.10 -31.61 -2.02
N LYS A 245 -0.91 -31.12 -2.39
CA LYS A 245 0.35 -31.86 -2.26
C LYS A 245 0.76 -32.09 -0.81
N ALA A 246 0.47 -31.14 0.08
CA ALA A 246 0.67 -31.27 1.51
C ALA A 246 -0.38 -32.17 2.20
N GLY A 247 -1.44 -32.57 1.48
CA GLY A 247 -2.51 -33.44 1.98
C GLY A 247 -3.57 -32.72 2.81
N PHE A 248 -3.64 -31.39 2.77
CA PHE A 248 -4.71 -30.62 3.40
C PHE A 248 -6.02 -30.77 2.63
N ALA A 249 -7.14 -30.56 3.32
CA ALA A 249 -8.45 -30.46 2.70
C ALA A 249 -8.50 -29.31 1.67
N SER A 250 -9.41 -29.43 0.69
CA SER A 250 -9.64 -28.35 -0.27
C SER A 250 -10.06 -27.06 0.43
N LEU A 251 -9.48 -25.95 0.00
CA LEU A 251 -9.82 -24.61 0.47
C LEU A 251 -11.28 -24.28 0.14
N ILE A 252 -11.96 -23.58 1.05
CA ILE A 252 -13.26 -22.97 0.82
C ILE A 252 -13.00 -21.64 0.13
N LEU A 253 -13.19 -21.58 -1.18
CA LEU A 253 -12.91 -20.37 -1.94
C LEU A 253 -13.99 -19.31 -1.73
N VAL A 254 -13.56 -18.06 -1.71
CA VAL A 254 -14.47 -16.94 -1.98
C VAL A 254 -14.68 -16.87 -3.49
N ASP A 255 -15.72 -17.52 -3.99
CA ASP A 255 -15.96 -17.68 -5.44
C ASP A 255 -15.87 -16.35 -6.22
N ALA A 256 -16.39 -15.27 -5.65
CA ALA A 256 -16.37 -13.93 -6.26
C ALA A 256 -14.98 -13.26 -6.32
N GLN A 257 -13.93 -13.85 -5.74
CA GLN A 257 -12.56 -13.31 -5.69
C GLN A 257 -11.48 -14.36 -6.06
N ALA A 258 -11.89 -15.57 -6.47
CA ALA A 258 -10.99 -16.70 -6.66
C ALA A 258 -10.24 -16.65 -8.00
N GLU A 259 -10.90 -16.22 -9.06
CA GLU A 259 -10.30 -16.13 -10.40
C GLU A 259 -9.58 -14.79 -10.61
N PRO A 260 -8.47 -14.77 -11.36
CA PRO A 260 -7.80 -13.52 -11.67
C PRO A 260 -8.69 -12.56 -12.48
N ASP A 261 -8.83 -11.32 -12.01
CA ASP A 261 -9.57 -10.24 -12.68
C ASP A 261 -8.78 -8.92 -12.56
N PRO A 262 -8.31 -8.32 -13.67
CA PRO A 262 -7.50 -7.10 -13.65
C PRO A 262 -8.25 -5.87 -13.13
N ASP A 263 -9.59 -5.88 -13.09
CA ASP A 263 -10.40 -4.75 -12.63
C ASP A 263 -10.66 -4.78 -11.10
N PHE A 264 -10.31 -5.89 -10.43
CA PHE A 264 -10.51 -6.09 -8.98
C PHE A 264 -11.94 -5.71 -8.50
N PRO A 265 -13.02 -6.19 -9.15
CA PRO A 265 -14.35 -5.57 -9.09
C PRO A 265 -15.04 -5.59 -7.72
N THR A 266 -14.56 -6.39 -6.77
CA THR A 266 -15.17 -6.53 -5.44
C THR A 266 -14.43 -5.75 -4.35
N VAL A 267 -13.29 -5.13 -4.66
CA VAL A 267 -12.47 -4.40 -3.67
C VAL A 267 -12.12 -3.00 -4.19
N ALA A 268 -12.13 -2.00 -3.32
CA ALA A 268 -11.69 -0.65 -3.70
C ALA A 268 -10.18 -0.58 -3.95
N PHE A 269 -9.42 -1.40 -3.21
CA PHE A 269 -7.98 -1.49 -3.28
C PHE A 269 -7.58 -2.93 -2.91
N PRO A 270 -6.83 -3.66 -3.74
CA PRO A 270 -6.56 -5.09 -3.54
C PRO A 270 -5.40 -5.32 -2.56
N ASN A 271 -5.54 -4.80 -1.34
CA ASN A 271 -4.64 -5.01 -0.20
C ASN A 271 -5.45 -5.62 0.94
N PRO A 272 -5.05 -6.76 1.54
CA PRO A 272 -5.85 -7.40 2.58
C PRO A 272 -6.09 -6.50 3.80
N GLU A 273 -5.21 -5.52 4.06
CA GLU A 273 -5.35 -4.60 5.20
C GLU A 273 -6.35 -3.47 4.98
N GLU A 274 -6.81 -3.27 3.73
CA GLU A 274 -7.78 -2.21 3.45
C GLU A 274 -9.16 -2.60 3.98
N PRO A 275 -9.87 -1.70 4.68
CA PRO A 275 -11.23 -1.95 5.13
C PRO A 275 -12.13 -2.40 3.97
N GLY A 276 -12.83 -3.52 4.16
CA GLY A 276 -13.72 -4.11 3.16
C GLY A 276 -13.06 -5.14 2.24
N ALA A 277 -11.72 -5.22 2.16
CA ALA A 277 -11.04 -6.11 1.23
C ALA A 277 -11.30 -7.61 1.50
N ILE A 278 -11.43 -7.98 2.77
CA ILE A 278 -11.64 -9.36 3.22
C ILE A 278 -13.07 -9.66 3.68
N ASP A 279 -14.03 -8.74 3.54
CA ASP A 279 -15.38 -8.89 4.08
C ASP A 279 -16.09 -10.15 3.54
N LEU A 280 -16.00 -10.39 2.22
CA LEU A 280 -16.54 -11.59 1.58
C LEU A 280 -15.92 -12.87 2.13
N ALA A 281 -14.63 -12.84 2.49
CA ALA A 281 -13.96 -13.98 3.12
C ALA A 281 -14.48 -14.21 4.55
N LEU A 282 -14.71 -13.14 5.32
CA LEU A 282 -15.29 -13.25 6.66
C LEU A 282 -16.76 -13.73 6.63
N GLU A 283 -17.55 -13.31 5.64
CA GLU A 283 -18.90 -13.82 5.41
C GLU A 283 -18.89 -15.31 5.06
N THR A 284 -18.02 -15.71 4.14
CA THR A 284 -17.82 -17.13 3.77
C THR A 284 -17.38 -17.95 4.99
N ALA A 285 -16.48 -17.43 5.82
CA ALA A 285 -16.01 -18.10 7.03
C ALA A 285 -17.14 -18.36 8.03
N LYS A 286 -18.04 -17.39 8.21
CA LYS A 286 -19.25 -17.55 9.05
C LYS A 286 -20.20 -18.60 8.46
N ALA A 287 -20.42 -18.57 7.15
CA ALA A 287 -21.37 -19.47 6.48
C ALA A 287 -20.93 -20.95 6.54
N PHE A 288 -19.63 -21.23 6.43
CA PHE A 288 -19.10 -22.59 6.43
C PHE A 288 -18.61 -23.08 7.80
N GLY A 289 -18.63 -22.20 8.81
CA GLY A 289 -18.04 -22.45 10.12
C GLY A 289 -16.55 -22.75 10.00
N ALA A 290 -15.82 -21.87 9.33
CA ALA A 290 -14.38 -22.02 9.09
C ALA A 290 -13.57 -21.83 10.38
N ASP A 291 -12.38 -22.43 10.42
CA ASP A 291 -11.42 -22.30 11.52
C ASP A 291 -10.45 -21.12 11.27
N LEU A 292 -10.18 -20.80 10.00
CA LEU A 292 -9.18 -19.83 9.58
C LEU A 292 -9.58 -19.18 8.25
N VAL A 293 -9.27 -17.91 8.08
CA VAL A 293 -9.32 -17.20 6.79
C VAL A 293 -7.89 -16.86 6.39
N ILE A 294 -7.55 -17.08 5.12
CA ILE A 294 -6.29 -16.68 4.51
C ILE A 294 -6.59 -15.80 3.29
N ALA A 295 -5.86 -14.70 3.14
CA ALA A 295 -5.93 -13.83 1.97
C ALA A 295 -4.53 -13.55 1.41
N ASN A 296 -4.37 -13.58 0.09
CA ASN A 296 -3.16 -13.10 -0.58
C ASN A 296 -3.46 -11.82 -1.37
N ASP A 297 -2.46 -10.96 -1.52
CA ASP A 297 -2.51 -9.86 -2.48
C ASP A 297 -2.38 -10.38 -3.93
N PRO A 298 -2.61 -9.54 -4.96
CA PRO A 298 -2.77 -10.01 -6.34
C PRO A 298 -1.61 -10.81 -6.93
N ASP A 299 -0.36 -10.52 -6.55
CA ASP A 299 0.83 -11.28 -6.98
C ASP A 299 1.30 -12.32 -5.95
N ALA A 300 0.54 -12.46 -4.85
CA ALA A 300 0.68 -13.45 -3.79
C ALA A 300 2.07 -13.52 -3.13
N ASP A 301 2.76 -12.38 -3.06
CA ASP A 301 3.95 -12.25 -2.22
C ASP A 301 3.59 -11.92 -0.76
N ARG A 302 2.35 -11.49 -0.47
CA ARG A 302 1.84 -11.21 0.88
C ARG A 302 0.86 -12.25 1.38
N CYS A 303 0.75 -12.38 2.71
CA CYS A 303 -0.23 -13.24 3.36
C CYS A 303 -0.93 -12.50 4.51
N ALA A 304 -2.26 -12.48 4.49
CA ALA A 304 -3.06 -12.07 5.63
C ALA A 304 -3.86 -13.24 6.17
N ALA A 305 -4.21 -13.13 7.44
CA ALA A 305 -5.06 -14.11 8.09
C ALA A 305 -6.10 -13.43 8.98
N ALA A 306 -7.28 -14.02 9.06
CA ALA A 306 -8.27 -13.67 10.07
C ALA A 306 -8.61 -14.89 10.91
N ILE A 307 -8.87 -14.64 12.19
CA ILE A 307 -9.24 -15.65 13.19
C ILE A 307 -10.53 -15.25 13.87
N ASN A 308 -11.25 -16.23 14.42
CA ASN A 308 -12.43 -15.96 15.24
C ASN A 308 -12.02 -15.72 16.70
N ASP A 309 -11.99 -14.45 17.11
CA ASP A 309 -11.72 -14.06 18.49
C ASP A 309 -13.00 -14.24 19.34
N PRO A 310 -12.98 -14.98 20.46
CA PRO A 310 -14.16 -15.17 21.30
C PRO A 310 -14.77 -13.87 21.85
N ARG A 311 -14.01 -12.77 21.88
CA ARG A 311 -14.46 -11.47 22.41
C ARG A 311 -14.99 -10.54 21.33
N THR A 312 -14.35 -10.51 20.16
CA THR A 312 -14.67 -9.55 19.09
C THR A 312 -15.25 -10.19 17.83
N GLY A 313 -15.32 -11.52 17.79
CA GLY A 313 -15.65 -12.30 16.59
C GLY A 313 -14.50 -12.35 15.60
N TRP A 314 -14.82 -12.60 14.33
CA TRP A 314 -13.85 -12.61 13.24
C TRP A 314 -13.09 -11.28 13.15
N ARG A 315 -11.78 -11.35 13.26
CA ARG A 315 -10.87 -10.20 13.07
C ARG A 315 -9.66 -10.60 12.25
N MET A 316 -9.18 -9.66 11.45
CA MET A 316 -7.87 -9.81 10.82
C MET A 316 -6.77 -9.74 11.89
N LEU A 317 -5.75 -10.58 11.74
CA LEU A 317 -4.49 -10.43 12.45
C LEU A 317 -3.71 -9.28 11.82
N ARG A 318 -3.06 -8.45 12.64
CA ARG A 318 -2.07 -7.50 12.14
C ARG A 318 -0.89 -8.25 11.54
N GLY A 319 -0.18 -7.63 10.60
CA GLY A 319 1.00 -8.28 10.03
C GLY A 319 2.06 -8.64 11.08
N ASP A 320 2.23 -7.81 12.11
CA ASP A 320 3.07 -8.16 13.25
C ASP A 320 2.54 -9.34 14.08
N GLU A 321 1.23 -9.46 14.29
CA GLU A 321 0.67 -10.62 15.00
C GLU A 321 0.92 -11.91 14.21
N LEU A 322 0.73 -11.89 12.90
CA LEU A 322 1.03 -13.04 12.06
C LEU A 322 2.55 -13.31 12.00
N GLY A 323 3.37 -12.27 11.98
CA GLY A 323 4.83 -12.36 12.11
C GLY A 323 5.26 -13.03 13.41
N VAL A 324 4.58 -12.76 14.53
CA VAL A 324 4.79 -13.45 15.81
C VAL A 324 4.42 -14.92 15.72
N VAL A 325 3.25 -15.24 15.15
CA VAL A 325 2.77 -16.63 15.03
C VAL A 325 3.76 -17.48 14.24
N LEU A 326 4.20 -16.99 13.08
CA LEU A 326 5.17 -17.66 12.23
C LEU A 326 6.55 -17.73 12.90
N GLY A 327 7.04 -16.62 13.43
CA GLY A 327 8.35 -16.53 14.06
C GLY A 327 8.50 -17.41 15.31
N GLU A 328 7.49 -17.44 16.19
CA GLU A 328 7.46 -18.30 17.37
C GLU A 328 7.43 -19.79 16.97
N SER A 329 6.62 -20.16 15.97
CA SER A 329 6.58 -21.55 15.49
C SER A 329 7.91 -21.99 14.90
N ILE A 330 8.54 -21.17 14.06
CA ILE A 330 9.85 -21.46 13.48
C ILE A 330 10.91 -21.55 14.57
N ALA A 331 10.93 -20.61 15.52
CA ALA A 331 11.90 -20.57 16.59
C ALA A 331 11.86 -21.82 17.51
N ARG A 332 10.66 -22.38 17.74
CA ARG A 332 10.49 -23.64 18.50
C ARG A 332 11.09 -24.86 17.80
N ASN A 333 11.20 -24.83 16.48
CA ASN A 333 11.53 -25.99 15.65
C ASN A 333 12.89 -25.87 14.95
N THR A 334 13.67 -24.83 15.27
CA THR A 334 15.03 -24.65 14.76
C THR A 334 16.04 -24.52 15.89
N ASN A 335 17.26 -25.01 15.66
CA ASN A 335 18.36 -24.95 16.62
C ASN A 335 19.39 -23.87 16.29
N SER A 336 19.31 -23.26 15.10
CA SER A 336 20.26 -22.26 14.62
C SER A 336 19.66 -21.45 13.48
N GLY A 337 20.18 -20.25 13.27
CA GLY A 337 19.82 -19.37 12.16
C GLY A 337 19.36 -18.00 12.63
N ILE A 338 18.97 -17.16 11.68
CA ILE A 338 18.65 -15.75 11.92
C ILE A 338 17.15 -15.50 11.74
N LEU A 339 16.52 -14.92 12.76
CA LEU A 339 15.22 -14.27 12.62
C LEU A 339 15.46 -12.79 12.29
N ALA A 340 14.73 -12.24 11.35
CA ALA A 340 14.88 -10.84 10.98
C ALA A 340 13.56 -10.17 10.65
N ASN A 341 13.52 -8.85 10.86
CA ASN A 341 12.41 -8.04 10.40
C ASN A 341 12.86 -6.64 9.96
N SER A 342 11.93 -5.99 9.29
CA SER A 342 12.02 -4.56 9.01
C SER A 342 11.96 -3.78 10.33
N ILE A 343 12.65 -2.65 10.37
CA ILE A 343 12.75 -1.80 11.57
C ILE A 343 11.44 -1.13 12.00
N VAL A 344 10.48 -1.06 11.08
CA VAL A 344 9.12 -0.58 11.37
C VAL A 344 8.19 -1.71 11.82
N SER A 345 8.68 -2.97 11.80
CA SER A 345 7.98 -4.13 12.35
C SER A 345 8.16 -4.25 13.87
N SER A 346 7.37 -5.12 14.49
CA SER A 346 7.35 -5.29 15.93
C SER A 346 8.69 -5.75 16.51
N SER A 347 9.15 -5.05 17.56
CA SER A 347 10.38 -5.38 18.27
C SER A 347 10.36 -6.76 18.96
N ILE A 348 9.19 -7.42 19.04
CA ILE A 348 9.01 -8.68 19.76
C ILE A 348 9.81 -9.84 19.17
N LEU A 349 10.09 -9.83 17.86
CA LEU A 349 10.82 -10.93 17.21
C LEU A 349 12.24 -11.09 17.78
N SER A 350 12.89 -9.97 18.13
CA SER A 350 14.19 -9.99 18.82
C SER A 350 14.15 -10.72 20.17
N LYS A 351 13.02 -10.62 20.90
CA LYS A 351 12.81 -11.28 22.19
C LYS A 351 12.56 -12.77 22.02
N ILE A 352 11.81 -13.15 20.96
CA ILE A 352 11.59 -14.55 20.57
C ILE A 352 12.93 -15.20 20.20
N ALA A 353 13.71 -14.58 19.32
CA ALA A 353 15.03 -15.07 18.92
C ALA A 353 15.93 -15.31 20.15
N LYS A 354 16.03 -14.31 21.03
CA LYS A 354 16.80 -14.41 22.27
C LYS A 354 16.32 -15.53 23.19
N HIS A 355 15.01 -15.77 23.27
CA HIS A 355 14.46 -16.83 24.11
C HIS A 355 14.89 -18.23 23.66
N TYR A 356 14.96 -18.44 22.33
CA TYR A 356 15.36 -19.70 21.73
C TYR A 356 16.86 -19.79 21.36
N ASN A 357 17.68 -18.83 21.81
CA ASN A 357 19.10 -18.73 21.48
C ASN A 357 19.39 -18.68 19.97
N LEU A 358 18.55 -17.97 19.22
CA LEU A 358 18.74 -17.69 17.80
C LEU A 358 19.29 -16.28 17.61
N ASP A 359 19.96 -16.08 16.48
CA ASP A 359 20.44 -14.76 16.09
C ASP A 359 19.28 -13.89 15.59
N PHE A 360 19.41 -12.59 15.79
CA PHE A 360 18.43 -11.61 15.32
C PHE A 360 19.11 -10.49 14.54
N THR A 361 18.47 -10.04 13.46
CA THR A 361 18.93 -8.90 12.67
C THR A 361 17.76 -8.03 12.26
N GLU A 362 17.94 -6.72 12.31
CA GLU A 362 16.95 -5.75 11.85
C GLU A 362 17.48 -5.02 10.61
N THR A 363 16.59 -4.68 9.66
CA THR A 363 16.96 -3.99 8.43
C THR A 363 16.03 -2.81 8.13
N LEU A 364 16.43 -1.93 7.21
CA LEU A 364 15.53 -0.91 6.67
C LEU A 364 14.33 -1.56 5.96
N THR A 365 13.23 -0.83 5.86
CA THR A 365 12.04 -1.26 5.12
C THR A 365 12.38 -1.65 3.68
N GLY A 366 11.82 -2.78 3.25
CA GLY A 366 12.00 -3.43 1.97
C GLY A 366 12.63 -4.81 2.12
N PHE A 367 11.87 -5.87 1.83
CA PHE A 367 12.34 -7.25 1.87
C PHE A 367 13.65 -7.51 1.10
N LYS A 368 13.93 -6.70 0.07
CA LYS A 368 15.20 -6.69 -0.67
C LYS A 368 16.45 -6.64 0.23
N TYR A 369 16.38 -6.05 1.42
CA TYR A 369 17.45 -6.02 2.42
C TYR A 369 17.46 -7.29 3.29
N LEU A 370 16.29 -7.75 3.74
CA LEU A 370 16.14 -9.01 4.49
C LEU A 370 16.69 -10.20 3.70
N ALA A 371 16.40 -10.26 2.40
CA ALA A 371 16.88 -11.30 1.49
C ALA A 371 18.42 -11.37 1.34
N LYS A 372 19.17 -10.38 1.85
CA LYS A 372 20.65 -10.37 1.83
C LYS A 372 21.25 -10.91 3.13
N ILE A 373 20.43 -11.23 4.12
CA ILE A 373 20.88 -11.83 5.36
C ILE A 373 21.26 -13.29 5.08
N PRO A 374 22.53 -13.69 5.30
CA PRO A 374 22.92 -15.08 5.12
C PRO A 374 22.22 -15.95 6.16
N ASN A 375 21.84 -17.19 5.80
CA ASN A 375 21.16 -18.13 6.70
C ASN A 375 19.88 -17.58 7.36
N LEU A 376 19.14 -16.71 6.66
CA LEU A 376 17.84 -16.22 7.09
C LEU A 376 16.86 -17.38 7.28
N THR A 377 16.44 -17.65 8.51
CA THR A 377 15.44 -18.70 8.80
C THR A 377 14.02 -18.17 8.69
N PHE A 378 13.82 -16.92 9.12
CA PHE A 378 12.55 -16.23 9.01
C PHE A 378 12.80 -14.73 8.86
N GLY A 379 12.22 -14.14 7.83
CA GLY A 379 12.21 -12.70 7.60
C GLY A 379 10.77 -12.22 7.47
N TYR A 380 10.41 -11.09 8.08
CA TYR A 380 9.11 -10.47 7.79
C TYR A 380 9.12 -8.94 7.79
N GLU A 381 8.12 -8.39 7.11
CA GLU A 381 7.73 -6.98 7.19
C GLU A 381 6.28 -6.93 7.71
N GLU A 382 5.99 -5.96 8.56
CA GLU A 382 4.67 -5.70 9.14
C GLU A 382 3.59 -5.47 8.07
N ALA A 383 3.99 -5.04 6.88
CA ALA A 383 3.15 -4.92 5.68
C ALA A 383 2.84 -6.29 5.00
N LEU A 384 2.54 -7.31 5.81
CA LEU A 384 2.11 -8.66 5.41
C LEU A 384 3.10 -9.48 4.56
N GLY A 385 4.39 -9.12 4.57
CA GLY A 385 5.42 -9.83 3.81
C GLY A 385 6.18 -10.82 4.68
N TYR A 386 6.21 -12.10 4.30
CA TYR A 386 6.90 -13.15 5.10
C TYR A 386 7.72 -14.07 4.20
N CYS A 387 8.91 -14.40 4.65
CA CYS A 387 9.75 -15.45 4.09
C CYS A 387 9.97 -16.50 5.18
N VAL A 388 9.29 -17.63 5.06
CA VAL A 388 9.38 -18.76 6.00
C VAL A 388 10.29 -19.87 5.49
N ASP A 389 10.72 -19.79 4.22
CA ASP A 389 11.62 -20.74 3.57
C ASP A 389 12.52 -20.03 2.54
N SER A 390 13.58 -19.38 3.04
CA SER A 390 14.56 -18.64 2.23
C SER A 390 15.45 -19.52 1.34
N GLN A 391 15.38 -20.84 1.52
CA GLN A 391 16.09 -21.81 0.69
C GLN A 391 15.33 -22.04 -0.61
N THR A 392 14.00 -22.14 -0.54
CA THR A 392 13.13 -22.27 -1.72
C THR A 392 12.91 -20.91 -2.39
N VAL A 393 12.50 -19.88 -1.64
CA VAL A 393 12.25 -18.53 -2.15
C VAL A 393 12.93 -17.51 -1.25
N ASN A 394 13.98 -16.85 -1.76
CA ASN A 394 14.69 -15.79 -1.03
C ASN A 394 14.02 -14.41 -1.21
N ASP A 395 12.71 -14.36 -1.08
CA ASP A 395 11.87 -13.15 -1.06
C ASP A 395 10.59 -13.50 -0.27
N LYS A 396 9.65 -12.56 -0.17
CA LYS A 396 8.34 -12.83 0.40
C LYS A 396 7.62 -13.91 -0.41
N ASP A 397 7.01 -14.85 0.29
CA ASP A 397 6.22 -15.93 -0.29
C ASP A 397 4.95 -16.14 0.54
N GLY A 398 3.87 -15.49 0.09
CA GLY A 398 2.57 -15.55 0.73
C GLY A 398 1.92 -16.95 0.70
N LEU A 399 2.32 -17.82 -0.21
CA LEU A 399 1.79 -19.18 -0.32
C LEU A 399 2.45 -20.12 0.69
N SER A 400 3.77 -20.01 0.84
CA SER A 400 4.53 -20.74 1.87
C SER A 400 4.09 -20.34 3.27
N ALA A 401 3.86 -19.04 3.50
CA ALA A 401 3.36 -18.50 4.76
C ALA A 401 1.94 -19.00 5.06
N ALA A 402 1.07 -19.06 4.04
CA ALA A 402 -0.28 -19.61 4.16
C ALA A 402 -0.28 -21.09 4.55
N LEU A 403 0.57 -21.91 3.93
CA LEU A 403 0.66 -23.34 4.29
C LEU A 403 1.23 -23.52 5.71
N LEU A 404 2.30 -22.80 6.06
CA LEU A 404 2.86 -22.90 7.41
C LEU A 404 1.85 -22.45 8.47
N LEU A 405 1.08 -21.40 8.20
CA LEU A 405 0.00 -20.97 9.08
C LEU A 405 -1.08 -22.05 9.25
N ALA A 406 -1.48 -22.72 8.17
CA ALA A 406 -2.41 -23.85 8.24
C ALA A 406 -1.86 -25.00 9.10
N GLN A 407 -0.57 -25.32 8.95
CA GLN A 407 0.11 -26.32 9.79
C GLN A 407 0.13 -25.92 11.28
N ILE A 408 0.42 -24.64 11.58
CA ILE A 408 0.39 -24.11 12.94
C ILE A 408 -1.02 -24.22 13.54
N ALA A 409 -2.04 -23.85 12.78
CA ALA A 409 -3.43 -23.95 13.22
C ALA A 409 -3.84 -25.40 13.52
N VAL A 410 -3.42 -26.36 12.69
CA VAL A 410 -3.62 -27.80 12.95
C VAL A 410 -2.93 -28.24 14.24
N ASP A 411 -1.64 -27.90 14.40
CA ASP A 411 -0.84 -28.32 15.57
C ASP A 411 -1.39 -27.72 16.88
N LEU A 412 -1.92 -26.50 16.84
CA LEU A 412 -2.58 -25.86 17.98
C LEU A 412 -3.93 -26.53 18.27
N LYS A 413 -4.74 -26.78 17.23
CA LYS A 413 -6.05 -27.44 17.37
C LYS A 413 -5.91 -28.84 17.99
N SER A 414 -4.85 -29.60 17.65
CA SER A 414 -4.59 -30.90 18.27
C SER A 414 -4.23 -30.83 19.75
N GLN A 415 -3.85 -29.65 20.24
CA GLN A 415 -3.57 -29.36 21.65
C GLN A 415 -4.76 -28.70 22.36
N GLY A 416 -5.90 -28.54 21.68
CA GLY A 416 -7.05 -27.77 22.20
C GLY A 416 -6.77 -26.27 22.31
N LYS A 417 -5.79 -25.75 21.57
CA LYS A 417 -5.39 -24.33 21.52
C LYS A 417 -5.76 -23.69 20.20
N THR A 418 -5.80 -22.36 20.20
CA THR A 418 -6.02 -21.50 19.03
C THR A 418 -4.78 -20.66 18.72
N ILE A 419 -4.78 -19.99 17.57
CA ILE A 419 -3.74 -18.98 17.23
C ILE A 419 -3.72 -17.86 18.28
N LEU A 420 -4.89 -17.47 18.80
CA LEU A 420 -4.98 -16.47 19.87
C LEU A 420 -4.31 -16.95 21.17
N ASP A 421 -4.42 -18.25 21.50
CA ASP A 421 -3.73 -18.82 22.66
C ASP A 421 -2.21 -18.81 22.48
N LEU A 422 -1.71 -19.09 21.28
CA LEU A 422 -0.28 -18.98 20.98
C LEU A 422 0.20 -17.54 21.17
N LEU A 423 -0.53 -16.57 20.65
CA LEU A 423 -0.18 -15.17 20.84
C LEU A 423 -0.21 -14.77 22.32
N ASN A 424 -1.24 -15.18 23.07
CA ASN A 424 -1.33 -14.98 24.53
C ASN A 424 -0.15 -15.59 25.28
N GLU A 425 0.31 -16.76 24.87
CA GLU A 425 1.50 -17.40 25.42
C GLU A 425 2.76 -16.54 25.22
N VAL A 426 2.95 -16.00 24.01
CA VAL A 426 4.08 -15.12 23.68
C VAL A 426 3.99 -13.80 24.45
N TRP A 427 2.81 -13.17 24.51
CA TRP A 427 2.62 -11.92 25.24
C TRP A 427 2.85 -12.08 26.75
N ALA A 428 2.41 -13.21 27.33
CA ALA A 428 2.67 -13.52 28.74
C ALA A 428 4.18 -13.67 29.02
N ARG A 429 4.96 -14.16 28.05
CA ARG A 429 6.40 -14.38 28.18
C ARG A 429 7.23 -13.11 27.98
N HIS A 430 6.84 -12.25 27.04
CA HIS A 430 7.68 -11.15 26.55
C HIS A 430 7.09 -9.75 26.75
N GLY A 431 5.87 -9.67 27.29
CA GLY A 431 5.05 -8.47 27.34
C GLY A 431 4.24 -8.29 26.05
N PHE A 432 3.12 -7.57 26.16
CA PHE A 432 2.28 -7.23 25.02
C PHE A 432 2.99 -6.24 24.08
N HIS A 433 2.94 -6.50 22.77
CA HIS A 433 3.48 -5.62 21.73
C HIS A 433 2.37 -5.34 20.72
N GLY A 434 1.55 -4.33 21.02
CA GLY A 434 0.54 -3.85 20.10
C GLY A 434 1.16 -2.89 19.09
N THR A 435 0.84 -3.08 17.81
CA THR A 435 1.24 -2.19 16.72
C THR A 435 0.01 -1.63 16.02
N GLU A 436 0.14 -0.44 15.44
CA GLU A 436 -0.89 0.21 14.64
C GLU A 436 -0.21 0.99 13.52
N GLN A 437 -0.76 0.88 12.30
CA GLN A 437 -0.27 1.66 11.17
C GLN A 437 -1.19 2.86 10.95
N ILE A 438 -0.59 4.06 10.93
CA ILE A 438 -1.31 5.30 10.65
C ILE A 438 -0.93 5.79 9.26
N SER A 439 -1.83 5.59 8.29
CA SER A 439 -1.66 6.05 6.92
C SER A 439 -2.32 7.42 6.73
N ILE A 440 -1.51 8.47 6.61
CA ILE A 440 -1.99 9.84 6.30
C ILE A 440 -1.97 10.03 4.79
N ARG A 441 -3.15 10.06 4.16
CA ARG A 441 -3.28 10.37 2.73
C ARG A 441 -3.18 11.88 2.54
N VAL A 442 -2.27 12.32 1.67
CA VAL A 442 -2.13 13.72 1.27
C VAL A 442 -2.57 13.92 -0.18
N ASN A 443 -3.09 15.10 -0.49
CA ASN A 443 -3.48 15.46 -1.85
C ASN A 443 -2.28 16.00 -2.66
N GLN A 444 -1.25 16.49 -1.98
CA GLN A 444 -0.04 17.06 -2.56
C GLN A 444 1.18 16.45 -1.88
N LEU A 445 2.17 15.98 -2.64
CA LEU A 445 3.44 15.48 -2.09
C LEU A 445 4.15 16.54 -1.21
N SER A 446 3.91 17.83 -1.45
CA SER A 446 4.46 18.91 -0.62
C SER A 446 4.00 18.87 0.84
N ASP A 447 2.80 18.34 1.11
CA ASP A 447 2.25 18.29 2.47
C ASP A 447 3.02 17.31 3.34
N VAL A 448 3.49 16.22 2.72
CA VAL A 448 4.36 15.23 3.32
C VAL A 448 5.72 15.86 3.69
N THR A 449 6.33 16.66 2.80
CA THR A 449 7.56 17.42 3.13
C THR A 449 7.35 18.41 4.27
N LYS A 450 6.27 19.19 4.23
CA LYS A 450 5.94 20.14 5.31
C LYS A 450 5.77 19.44 6.66
N LEU A 451 5.06 18.31 6.68
CA LEU A 451 4.83 17.50 7.87
C LEU A 451 6.16 17.04 8.47
N MET A 452 7.04 16.44 7.67
CA MET A 452 8.32 15.96 8.18
C MET A 452 9.29 17.07 8.57
N SER A 453 9.35 18.16 7.81
CA SER A 453 10.13 19.33 8.22
C SER A 453 9.64 19.89 9.55
N GLY A 454 8.32 19.92 9.77
CA GLY A 454 7.72 20.29 11.05
C GLY A 454 8.13 19.35 12.19
N LEU A 455 8.03 18.03 11.98
CA LEU A 455 8.43 17.02 12.97
C LEU A 455 9.93 17.08 13.30
N ARG A 456 10.79 17.32 12.32
CA ARG A 456 12.24 17.49 12.53
C ARG A 456 12.57 18.76 13.30
N ALA A 457 11.87 19.87 12.99
CA ALA A 457 12.12 21.17 13.62
C ALA A 457 11.55 21.25 15.04
N ASN A 458 10.42 20.60 15.29
CA ASN A 458 9.73 20.60 16.57
C ASN A 458 9.19 19.20 16.88
N PRO A 459 10.07 18.25 17.22
CA PRO A 459 9.61 16.91 17.54
C PRO A 459 8.80 16.88 18.84
N PRO A 460 7.88 15.92 18.98
CA PRO A 460 7.11 15.78 20.22
C PRO A 460 8.05 15.44 21.39
N GLN A 461 7.87 16.12 22.52
CA GLN A 461 8.57 15.78 23.77
C GLN A 461 7.86 14.69 24.57
N MET A 462 6.59 14.42 24.24
CA MET A 462 5.79 13.37 24.84
C MET A 462 4.86 12.72 23.81
N ILE A 463 4.65 11.40 23.92
CA ILE A 463 3.63 10.66 23.16
C ILE A 463 2.87 9.76 24.13
N ALA A 464 1.54 9.78 24.07
CA ALA A 464 0.67 9.00 24.95
C ALA A 464 1.02 9.13 26.46
N GLY A 465 1.41 10.34 26.89
CA GLY A 465 1.81 10.63 28.27
C GLY A 465 3.20 10.13 28.69
N ARG A 466 4.03 9.65 27.74
CA ARG A 466 5.41 9.20 28.00
C ARG A 466 6.40 10.19 27.40
N VAL A 467 7.48 10.48 28.13
CA VAL A 467 8.56 11.38 27.71
C VAL A 467 9.41 10.72 26.62
N VAL A 468 9.65 11.44 25.54
CA VAL A 468 10.55 11.04 24.45
C VAL A 468 11.99 11.09 24.93
N GLU A 469 12.68 9.95 24.91
CA GLU A 469 14.08 9.82 25.36
C GLU A 469 15.08 10.21 24.27
N SER A 470 14.81 9.80 23.04
CA SER A 470 15.70 9.99 21.90
C SER A 470 14.89 10.16 20.62
N ILE A 471 15.55 10.73 19.62
CA ILE A 471 15.02 10.95 18.28
C ILE A 471 16.20 10.72 17.34
N ASP A 472 16.15 9.67 16.55
CA ASP A 472 17.11 9.47 15.47
C ASP A 472 16.59 10.16 14.18
N ASP A 473 17.40 10.47 13.18
CA ASP A 473 16.91 10.86 11.84
C ASP A 473 17.84 10.22 10.83
N LEU A 474 17.31 9.49 9.85
CA LEU A 474 18.14 8.59 9.04
C LEU A 474 18.68 9.14 7.78
N GLU A 475 18.18 10.30 7.43
CA GLU A 475 18.91 11.12 6.52
C GLU A 475 20.21 11.65 7.19
N LYS A 476 20.33 11.62 8.53
CA LYS A 476 21.46 12.21 9.29
C LYS A 476 21.80 11.43 10.60
N PRO A 477 22.29 10.18 10.53
CA PRO A 477 22.48 9.36 11.72
C PRO A 477 23.58 9.92 12.66
N ILE A 478 23.25 10.11 13.95
CA ILE A 478 24.21 10.47 15.02
C ILE A 478 24.69 9.20 15.76
N CYS A 479 23.91 8.12 15.73
CA CYS A 479 24.27 6.77 16.15
C CYS A 479 23.73 5.73 15.16
N LYS A 480 24.28 4.51 15.19
CA LYS A 480 24.00 3.39 14.26
C LYS A 480 22.59 2.78 14.38
N HIS A 481 21.53 3.58 14.46
CA HIS A 481 20.16 3.07 14.41
C HIS A 481 19.28 3.93 13.53
N TYR A 482 18.34 3.25 12.89
CA TYR A 482 17.62 3.71 11.71
C TYR A 482 16.16 4.15 12.11
N PHE A 483 15.71 5.42 12.22
CA PHE A 483 14.42 6.08 11.79
C PHE A 483 14.26 7.39 12.56
N LEU A 484 13.15 8.14 12.43
CA LEU A 484 12.73 9.02 13.54
C LEU A 484 12.28 8.18 14.73
N LEU A 485 13.26 7.54 15.37
CA LEU A 485 13.07 6.58 16.45
C LEU A 485 12.83 7.34 17.75
N ILE A 486 11.58 7.39 18.16
CA ILE A 486 11.16 7.94 19.44
C ILE A 486 11.11 6.81 20.48
N SER A 487 12.14 6.70 21.33
CA SER A 487 12.19 5.72 22.44
C SER A 487 11.55 6.30 23.72
N PHE A 488 10.97 5.43 24.56
CA PHE A 488 10.42 5.78 25.89
C PHE A 488 11.02 4.88 26.98
N GLU A 489 10.99 5.37 28.23
CA GLU A 489 11.54 4.70 29.41
C GLU A 489 11.20 3.21 29.56
N ARG A 490 12.25 2.46 29.96
CA ARG A 490 12.40 0.99 30.16
C ARG A 490 11.39 0.29 31.10
N ARG A 491 10.10 0.55 30.97
CA ARG A 491 9.04 -0.28 31.57
C ARG A 491 7.99 -0.77 30.56
N SER A 492 7.93 -0.23 29.34
CA SER A 492 7.19 -0.77 28.19
C SER A 492 7.62 -0.03 26.91
N PRO A 493 8.26 -0.67 25.91
CA PRO A 493 8.65 0.02 24.67
C PRO A 493 7.43 0.25 23.76
N MET A 494 7.30 1.47 23.25
CA MET A 494 6.36 1.87 22.19
C MET A 494 7.20 2.66 21.17
N SER A 495 7.03 2.43 19.86
CA SER A 495 7.83 3.09 18.80
C SER A 495 6.90 3.70 17.74
N PHE A 496 7.32 4.77 17.05
CA PHE A 496 6.55 5.50 16.02
C PHE A 496 7.42 5.79 14.77
N TYR A 497 6.83 5.84 13.55
CA TYR A 497 7.59 5.86 12.27
C TYR A 497 6.97 6.78 11.16
N GLY A 498 7.80 7.39 10.26
CA GLY A 498 7.39 8.20 9.07
C GLY A 498 8.52 8.47 8.02
N LEU A 499 8.23 8.76 6.71
CA LEU A 499 9.16 8.81 5.54
C LEU A 499 8.97 10.01 4.56
N VAL A 500 10.05 10.67 4.01
CA VAL A 500 10.07 11.68 2.86
C VAL A 500 11.42 11.81 2.10
N ASP A 501 11.42 12.28 0.83
CA ASP A 501 12.55 12.34 -0.17
C ASP A 501 13.03 13.76 -0.64
N GLY A 502 12.95 14.80 0.19
CA GLY A 502 13.07 16.23 -0.22
C GLY A 502 14.38 16.75 -0.85
N SER A 503 14.27 17.56 -1.92
CA SER A 503 15.37 18.41 -2.42
C SER A 503 15.03 19.90 -2.57
N ASP A 504 16.01 20.76 -2.27
CA ASP A 504 15.91 22.22 -2.10
C ASP A 504 15.85 23.02 -3.43
N ILE A 505 16.24 22.38 -4.54
CA ILE A 505 16.24 22.97 -5.88
C ILE A 505 14.81 23.05 -6.46
N SER A 506 13.96 22.04 -6.17
CA SER A 506 12.56 22.01 -6.58
C SER A 506 11.74 23.14 -5.95
N LEU A 507 12.04 23.48 -4.70
CA LEU A 507 11.31 24.50 -3.94
C LEU A 507 11.44 25.90 -4.58
N ARG A 508 12.64 26.28 -5.02
CA ARG A 508 12.90 27.63 -5.55
C ARG A 508 12.32 27.85 -6.94
N ASN A 509 12.18 26.79 -7.74
CA ASN A 509 11.58 26.86 -9.07
C ASN A 509 10.05 26.85 -9.01
N TYR A 510 9.48 26.07 -8.08
CA TYR A 510 8.03 25.92 -7.94
C TYR A 510 7.35 27.16 -7.35
N LEU A 511 7.97 27.82 -6.37
CA LEU A 511 7.44 29.06 -5.76
C LEU A 511 7.26 30.21 -6.77
N LYS A 512 7.91 30.15 -7.93
CA LYS A 512 7.81 31.17 -8.98
C LYS A 512 6.70 30.89 -10.01
N GLN A 513 5.98 29.76 -9.93
CA GLN A 513 5.15 29.28 -11.05
C GLN A 513 3.68 28.93 -10.73
N LEU A 514 3.14 29.29 -9.56
CA LEU A 514 1.77 28.87 -9.22
C LEU A 514 0.68 29.82 -9.75
N PRO A 515 -0.32 29.33 -10.53
CA PRO A 515 -1.55 30.04 -10.80
C PRO A 515 -2.66 29.69 -9.79
N GLY A 516 -3.70 30.53 -9.72
CA GLY A 516 -4.87 30.36 -8.84
C GLY A 516 -5.81 29.23 -9.25
N VAL A 517 -6.77 28.92 -8.37
CA VAL A 517 -7.68 27.78 -8.44
C VAL A 517 -8.54 27.79 -9.72
N ASP A 518 -8.49 26.68 -10.47
CA ASP A 518 -9.25 26.45 -11.70
C ASP A 518 -10.66 25.93 -11.40
N GLN A 519 -11.63 26.81 -11.64
CA GLN A 519 -13.06 26.58 -11.47
C GLN A 519 -13.60 25.47 -12.39
N VAL A 520 -13.03 25.32 -13.59
CA VAL A 520 -13.50 24.34 -14.58
C VAL A 520 -13.22 22.91 -14.10
N GLY A 521 -12.08 22.68 -13.45
CA GLY A 521 -11.76 21.40 -12.84
C GLY A 521 -12.65 21.02 -11.65
N ALA A 522 -13.22 22.01 -10.94
CA ALA A 522 -14.21 21.74 -9.90
C ALA A 522 -15.56 21.34 -10.50
N GLU A 523 -16.01 22.04 -11.53
CA GLU A 523 -17.29 21.80 -12.20
C GLU A 523 -17.31 20.44 -12.95
N ALA A 524 -16.19 20.05 -13.58
CA ALA A 524 -16.06 18.75 -14.26
C ALA A 524 -16.21 17.56 -13.29
N ARG A 525 -15.70 17.69 -12.06
CA ARG A 525 -15.83 16.65 -11.02
C ARG A 525 -17.26 16.53 -10.51
N ALA A 526 -17.97 17.65 -10.38
CA ALA A 526 -19.40 17.63 -10.04
C ALA A 526 -20.23 16.94 -11.13
N ALA A 527 -19.91 17.18 -12.41
CA ALA A 527 -20.59 16.54 -13.55
C ALA A 527 -20.40 15.01 -13.58
N MET A 528 -19.25 14.50 -13.15
CA MET A 528 -18.96 13.06 -13.08
C MET A 528 -19.85 12.30 -12.09
N LEU A 529 -20.37 12.96 -11.05
CA LEU A 529 -21.29 12.36 -10.09
C LEU A 529 -22.72 12.23 -10.64
N ALA A 530 -23.05 12.95 -11.71
CA ALA A 530 -24.37 12.92 -12.33
C ALA A 530 -24.62 11.68 -13.21
N THR A 531 -23.58 11.01 -13.70
CA THR A 531 -23.69 9.91 -14.68
C THR A 531 -23.78 8.50 -14.09
N ARG A 532 -23.63 8.34 -12.76
CA ARG A 532 -23.83 7.04 -12.09
C ARG A 532 -25.31 6.87 -11.70
N SER A 533 -25.91 5.76 -12.12
CA SER A 533 -27.25 5.33 -11.65
C SER A 533 -27.16 4.80 -10.21
N ILE A 534 -26.94 5.71 -9.27
CA ILE A 534 -27.11 5.48 -7.84
C ILE A 534 -28.61 5.48 -7.57
N LYS A 535 -29.13 4.49 -6.84
CA LYS A 535 -30.54 4.43 -6.44
C LYS A 535 -30.96 5.77 -5.84
N THR A 536 -32.12 6.30 -6.25
CA THR A 536 -32.63 7.61 -5.77
C THR A 536 -32.63 7.71 -4.26
N THR A 537 -32.91 6.60 -3.56
CA THR A 537 -32.86 6.49 -2.10
C THR A 537 -31.46 6.70 -1.52
N SER A 538 -30.41 6.21 -2.18
CA SER A 538 -29.02 6.42 -1.74
C SER A 538 -28.55 7.85 -2.02
N LYS A 539 -29.03 8.49 -3.10
CA LYS A 539 -28.76 9.92 -3.36
C LYS A 539 -29.44 10.80 -2.32
N ALA A 540 -30.72 10.54 -2.03
CA ALA A 540 -31.46 11.24 -0.98
C ALA A 540 -30.78 11.08 0.37
N TRP A 541 -30.47 9.84 0.78
CA TRP A 541 -29.75 9.58 2.03
C TRP A 541 -28.41 10.31 2.11
N ALA A 542 -27.63 10.35 1.03
CA ALA A 542 -26.34 11.05 1.02
C ALA A 542 -26.50 12.57 1.14
N ILE A 543 -27.51 13.15 0.48
CA ILE A 543 -27.81 14.59 0.57
C ILE A 543 -28.32 14.93 1.98
N ASP A 544 -29.23 14.13 2.52
CA ASP A 544 -29.76 14.29 3.88
C ASP A 544 -28.64 14.19 4.92
N THR A 545 -27.75 13.21 4.75
CA THR A 545 -26.58 13.04 5.61
C THR A 545 -25.66 14.26 5.50
N ALA A 546 -25.38 14.74 4.28
CA ALA A 546 -24.56 15.92 4.09
C ALA A 546 -25.16 17.15 4.78
N ILE A 547 -26.47 17.40 4.60
CA ILE A 547 -27.17 18.52 5.26
C ILE A 547 -27.07 18.41 6.79
N SER A 548 -27.27 17.21 7.35
CA SER A 548 -27.17 16.98 8.80
C SER A 548 -25.75 17.15 9.39
N MET A 549 -24.74 17.20 8.52
CA MET A 549 -23.34 17.42 8.88
C MET A 549 -22.85 18.85 8.59
N VAL A 550 -23.70 19.73 8.06
CA VAL A 550 -23.34 21.13 7.80
C VAL A 550 -23.53 21.94 9.07
N ASP A 551 -22.55 22.77 9.41
CA ASP A 551 -22.73 23.84 10.39
C ASP A 551 -23.07 25.14 9.66
N LEU A 552 -24.18 25.78 10.03
CA LEU A 552 -24.61 27.03 9.40
C LEU A 552 -23.99 28.22 10.14
N THR A 553 -23.36 29.15 9.42
CA THR A 553 -22.59 30.24 10.03
C THR A 553 -22.79 31.58 9.33
N THR A 554 -22.62 32.69 10.07
CA THR A 554 -22.61 34.06 9.52
C THR A 554 -21.23 34.68 9.59
N LEU A 555 -20.53 34.64 10.73
CA LEU A 555 -19.11 34.99 11.00
C LEU A 555 -18.46 36.04 10.07
N GLU A 556 -19.22 37.05 9.66
CA GLU A 556 -18.82 38.03 8.64
C GLU A 556 -18.33 39.34 9.28
N GLY A 557 -18.18 39.36 10.61
CA GLY A 557 -17.77 40.50 11.41
C GLY A 557 -18.82 41.61 11.58
N ALA A 558 -20.01 41.46 10.98
CA ALA A 558 -21.13 42.41 11.05
C ALA A 558 -22.48 41.71 11.34
N ASP A 559 -22.41 40.68 12.19
CA ASP A 559 -23.58 39.90 12.59
C ASP A 559 -24.52 40.75 13.45
N THR A 560 -25.82 40.64 13.17
CA THR A 560 -26.86 41.33 13.94
C THR A 560 -27.76 40.28 14.58
N PRO A 561 -28.46 40.60 15.69
CA PRO A 561 -29.41 39.67 16.30
C PRO A 561 -30.43 39.11 15.29
N GLY A 562 -30.95 39.96 14.40
CA GLY A 562 -31.91 39.52 13.37
C GLY A 562 -31.31 38.55 12.34
N LYS A 563 -30.03 38.74 11.96
CA LYS A 563 -29.32 37.79 11.08
C LYS A 563 -29.13 36.44 11.76
N VAL A 564 -28.73 36.44 13.03
CA VAL A 564 -28.55 35.23 13.83
C VAL A 564 -29.87 34.49 14.01
N GLN A 565 -30.97 35.19 14.27
CA GLN A 565 -32.31 34.59 14.34
C GLN A 565 -32.73 33.95 13.01
N ALA A 566 -32.52 34.65 11.89
CA ALA A 566 -32.80 34.11 10.56
C ALA A 566 -31.93 32.87 10.25
N LEU A 567 -30.66 32.90 10.65
CA LEU A 567 -29.72 31.78 10.55
C LEU A 567 -30.24 30.58 11.35
N CYS A 568 -30.63 30.76 12.60
CA CYS A 568 -31.19 29.71 13.47
C CYS A 568 -32.47 29.11 12.89
N SER A 569 -33.40 29.93 12.39
CA SER A 569 -34.62 29.44 11.75
C SER A 569 -34.31 28.60 10.50
N LYS A 570 -33.33 29.03 9.69
CA LYS A 570 -32.87 28.28 8.52
C LYS A 570 -32.10 27.01 8.90
N ALA A 571 -31.34 27.03 9.98
CA ALA A 571 -30.60 25.86 10.47
C ALA A 571 -31.56 24.75 10.94
N PHE A 572 -32.65 25.13 11.61
CA PHE A 572 -33.70 24.20 12.02
C PHE A 572 -34.59 23.74 10.87
N ARG A 573 -34.89 24.64 9.92
CA ARG A 573 -35.68 24.34 8.70
C ARG A 573 -34.97 24.89 7.46
N PRO A 574 -34.03 24.12 6.86
CA PRO A 574 -33.26 24.58 5.71
C PRO A 574 -34.14 24.89 4.49
N ASP A 575 -35.16 24.06 4.28
CA ASP A 575 -36.22 24.29 3.32
C ASP A 575 -37.56 24.44 4.07
N PRO A 576 -38.18 25.63 4.09
CA PRO A 576 -39.48 25.82 4.73
C PRO A 576 -40.64 25.17 3.97
N THR A 577 -40.43 24.72 2.73
CA THR A 577 -41.45 24.09 1.87
C THR A 577 -41.41 22.57 1.90
N ASP A 578 -40.32 21.97 2.39
CA ASP A 578 -40.15 20.53 2.52
C ASP A 578 -39.70 20.14 3.93
N LEU A 579 -40.65 19.60 4.72
CA LEU A 579 -40.41 19.17 6.09
C LEU A 579 -39.59 17.87 6.21
N THR A 580 -39.29 17.20 5.08
CA THR A 580 -38.48 15.98 5.07
C THR A 580 -36.98 16.28 5.05
N VAL A 581 -36.59 17.50 4.69
CA VAL A 581 -35.19 17.95 4.71
C VAL A 581 -34.70 17.95 6.17
N PRO A 582 -33.59 17.25 6.48
CA PRO A 582 -33.08 17.21 7.84
C PRO A 582 -32.57 18.59 8.26
N ARG A 583 -32.60 18.84 9.57
CA ARG A 583 -31.91 19.98 10.17
C ARG A 583 -30.40 19.88 9.99
N VAL A 584 -29.72 21.01 10.06
CA VAL A 584 -28.26 21.08 9.98
C VAL A 584 -27.59 20.54 11.27
N GLY A 585 -26.27 20.36 11.26
CA GLY A 585 -25.48 19.84 12.38
C GLY A 585 -25.40 20.80 13.56
N ALA A 586 -25.09 22.08 13.31
CA ALA A 586 -25.07 23.14 14.33
C ALA A 586 -25.26 24.54 13.73
N VAL A 587 -25.46 25.53 14.61
CA VAL A 587 -25.36 26.96 14.28
C VAL A 587 -24.06 27.52 14.85
N CYS A 588 -23.18 28.07 14.02
CA CYS A 588 -21.90 28.63 14.44
C CYS A 588 -21.90 30.16 14.40
N VAL A 589 -21.72 30.80 15.56
CA VAL A 589 -21.79 32.27 15.73
C VAL A 589 -20.62 32.79 16.58
N TYR A 590 -20.41 34.11 16.57
CA TYR A 590 -19.50 34.76 17.52
C TYR A 590 -20.01 34.60 18.95
N ASN A 591 -19.08 34.62 19.90
CA ASN A 591 -19.39 34.37 21.32
C ASN A 591 -20.49 35.29 21.87
N ASP A 592 -20.45 36.58 21.55
CA ASP A 592 -21.44 37.57 21.98
C ASP A 592 -22.86 37.35 21.40
N MET A 593 -22.99 36.46 20.41
CA MET A 593 -24.25 36.12 19.75
C MET A 593 -24.83 34.77 20.19
N VAL A 594 -24.11 33.99 21.01
CA VAL A 594 -24.54 32.65 21.47
C VAL A 594 -25.88 32.72 22.19
N GLY A 595 -26.04 33.65 23.14
CA GLY A 595 -27.27 33.79 23.90
C GLY A 595 -28.49 34.14 23.02
N ILE A 596 -28.27 34.94 21.97
CA ILE A 596 -29.32 35.28 20.99
C ILE A 596 -29.71 34.05 20.18
N ALA A 597 -28.74 33.27 19.71
CA ALA A 597 -28.97 32.03 18.97
C ALA A 597 -29.73 31.01 19.83
N ARG A 598 -29.28 30.77 21.06
CA ARG A 598 -29.90 29.83 22.01
C ARG A 598 -31.34 30.23 22.34
N GLN A 599 -31.55 31.50 22.72
CA GLN A 599 -32.89 32.01 23.03
C GLN A 599 -33.86 31.87 21.85
N HIS A 600 -33.40 32.15 20.63
CA HIS A 600 -34.24 32.03 19.44
C HIS A 600 -34.55 30.58 19.10
N LEU A 601 -33.55 29.70 19.11
CA LEU A 601 -33.74 28.25 18.90
C LEU A 601 -34.73 27.68 19.91
N ASP A 602 -34.63 28.09 21.17
CA ASP A 602 -35.59 27.67 22.20
C ASP A 602 -37.01 28.19 21.91
N SER A 603 -37.14 29.45 21.46
CA SER A 603 -38.44 30.03 21.14
C SER A 603 -39.17 29.34 19.98
N ILE A 604 -38.42 28.70 19.07
CA ILE A 604 -38.97 27.94 17.94
C ILE A 604 -39.03 26.42 18.18
N GLY A 605 -38.74 25.96 19.40
CA GLY A 605 -38.78 24.54 19.80
C GLY A 605 -37.59 23.71 19.31
N ALA A 606 -36.49 24.34 18.89
CA ALA A 606 -35.27 23.71 18.39
C ALA A 606 -34.21 23.52 19.49
N HIS A 607 -34.62 22.99 20.65
CA HIS A 607 -33.75 22.82 21.82
C HIS A 607 -32.54 21.93 21.57
N GLU A 608 -32.70 20.92 20.70
CA GLU A 608 -31.68 19.93 20.39
C GLU A 608 -30.65 20.40 19.35
N LEU A 609 -30.85 21.56 18.71
CA LEU A 609 -29.90 22.06 17.72
C LEU A 609 -28.71 22.71 18.45
N PRO A 610 -27.48 22.20 18.26
CA PRO A 610 -26.28 22.74 18.91
C PRO A 610 -25.93 24.15 18.43
N VAL A 611 -25.34 24.96 19.33
CA VAL A 611 -24.83 26.30 19.02
C VAL A 611 -23.31 26.28 19.23
N ALA A 612 -22.55 26.26 18.14
CA ALA A 612 -21.10 26.41 18.23
C ALA A 612 -20.72 27.89 18.39
N ALA A 613 -19.80 28.17 19.32
CA ALA A 613 -19.27 29.50 19.55
C ALA A 613 -17.83 29.63 19.03
N VAL A 614 -17.56 30.70 18.28
CA VAL A 614 -16.17 31.10 17.97
C VAL A 614 -15.59 31.84 19.17
N SER A 615 -15.21 31.06 20.18
CA SER A 615 -14.55 31.53 21.41
C SER A 615 -13.03 31.54 21.26
N THR A 616 -12.32 31.97 22.31
CA THR A 616 -10.86 32.19 22.42
C THR A 616 -10.36 33.55 21.93
N ALA A 617 -11.19 34.58 22.07
CA ALA A 617 -10.87 35.97 21.76
C ALA A 617 -10.43 36.15 20.29
N PHE A 618 -11.34 35.83 19.37
CA PHE A 618 -11.10 35.91 17.93
C PHE A 618 -10.88 37.37 17.45
N PRO A 619 -9.88 37.64 16.57
CA PRO A 619 -8.93 36.70 15.98
C PRO A 619 -7.91 36.19 17.01
N SER A 620 -7.73 34.87 17.04
CA SER A 620 -6.94 34.19 18.07
C SER A 620 -5.45 34.60 18.01
N GLY A 621 -4.82 34.69 19.19
CA GLY A 621 -3.37 34.96 19.32
C GLY A 621 -2.99 36.34 19.85
N ARG A 622 -3.95 37.25 20.08
CA ARG A 622 -3.70 38.58 20.68
C ARG A 622 -4.11 38.70 22.15
N ALA A 623 -4.82 37.71 22.68
CA ALA A 623 -5.30 37.69 24.06
C ALA A 623 -4.55 36.66 24.92
N SER A 624 -4.46 36.92 26.23
CA SER A 624 -3.87 36.01 27.21
C SER A 624 -4.70 34.73 27.37
N MET A 625 -4.10 33.67 27.91
CA MET A 625 -4.81 32.42 28.18
C MET A 625 -6.03 32.64 29.10
N ALA A 626 -5.90 33.50 30.12
CA ALA A 626 -7.00 33.81 31.05
C ALA A 626 -8.22 34.41 30.31
N VAL A 627 -7.99 35.32 29.38
CA VAL A 627 -9.08 35.91 28.56
C VAL A 627 -9.72 34.86 27.67
N LYS A 628 -8.93 33.95 27.07
CA LYS A 628 -9.46 32.87 26.23
C LYS A 628 -10.31 31.88 27.01
N LEU A 629 -9.89 31.54 28.24
CA LEU A 629 -10.63 30.65 29.14
C LEU A 629 -11.96 31.29 29.56
N GLN A 630 -11.94 32.56 29.98
CA GLN A 630 -13.15 33.29 30.34
C GLN A 630 -14.12 33.40 29.15
N ASP A 631 -13.61 33.76 27.98
CA ASP A 631 -14.40 33.86 26.74
C ASP A 631 -15.04 32.51 26.35
N THR A 632 -14.39 31.38 26.65
CA THR A 632 -14.96 30.05 26.44
C THR A 632 -16.02 29.71 27.50
N GLU A 633 -15.78 30.06 28.77
CA GLU A 633 -16.73 29.84 29.85
C GLU A 633 -18.01 30.67 29.65
N ASP A 634 -17.87 31.93 29.23
CA ASP A 634 -18.99 32.81 28.90
C ASP A 634 -19.87 32.24 27.78
N ALA A 635 -19.26 31.61 26.77
CA ALA A 635 -19.98 30.92 25.69
C ALA A 635 -20.81 29.74 26.20
N ILE A 636 -20.21 28.90 27.05
CA ILE A 636 -20.88 27.74 27.65
C ILE A 636 -22.07 28.21 28.50
N VAL A 637 -21.87 29.25 29.32
CA VAL A 637 -22.94 29.83 30.14
C VAL A 637 -24.06 30.42 29.28
N ALA A 638 -23.73 31.00 28.12
CA ALA A 638 -24.69 31.54 27.17
C ALA A 638 -25.46 30.44 26.38
N GLY A 639 -25.06 29.17 26.50
CA GLY A 639 -25.75 28.02 25.93
C GLY A 639 -25.17 27.48 24.63
N ALA A 640 -23.85 27.62 24.44
CA ALA A 640 -23.09 26.92 23.40
C ALA A 640 -23.01 25.41 23.65
#